data_AF-A0A2D6DS20-F1
#
_entry.id   AF-A0A2D6DS20-F1
#
_cell.length_a   1.000
_cell.length_b   1.000
_cell.length_c   1.000
_cell.angle_alpha   90.00
_cell.angle_beta   90.00
_cell.angle_gamma   90.00
#
_symmetry.space_group_name_H-M   'P 1'
#
loop_
_entity.id
_entity.type
_entity.pdbx_description
1 polymer ?
#
loop_
_entity_poly.entity_id
_entity_poly.type
_entity_poly.pdbx_seq_one_letter_code
_entity_poly.pdbx_strand_id
1 'polypeptide(L)'
;GLNYDNFKSLLSNSCVYSLTKLEHHPSLIFDSYGEEKIFKKLIQKKEDNILNPHKDIKIKNNNFSSIYIPNMKVASKIIYNLKEKDKDKKITIFEIGGGLGVLAQILLSNLNCRIILCDLPQQLSIQKFYLTNVFKNKKHNFVAKDRDKFNKNCDINYINSSLIHKQKFNFDAAVNINSFQEMQLNVVNNYIKFIEGNLNEGGLFLHQNSIGHATGSALYPTDYYLPNKFIIQNIEYDFQSCRGHNFPFFTLTSQKNTEHLAQSSLIEKRKKILKQFYKSHNNKMFLSNIDNAKKTIIKKLNANKKNNVLKNKFLNKENNISDTKINKVFMSINESILNDLKKLDHSFNSTKKLAIPILNKKGIFKDPYWGMRLSGLFYGINDLDKLKLVLKLIKNNSFSILFRKLIFYSKIKHDEGNDKIYDLLIKKNNRDFLSNLKILFCAKLLEKDSEYSNKKNKIISKIINSDQAIVLSKTILKNDFNEYFDIIKNNKHLKKYITDDVLTEILINSGDDLLLKSKIFYLLKNINFKFKKDINSLILLFKIGQIDEDEFMNYITKNIIKSYYLIGKVLLKTYTKLSKNNLLFLMKRSSNLRKNNNQNDEFLGNVLLYSNNYSESMKKFEKIKVIDKNIFSYRLKHQMCKSIIKNSSFEFYLKKQRLPFIMFEDQSIFFPFLEGENNSRLL
;
A
#
# COMPACT_ATOMS: atom_id res chain seq x y z
N GLY A 1 35.19 -7.22 -5.32
CA GLY A 1 34.53 -7.86 -4.16
C GLY A 1 33.27 -7.14 -3.73
N LEU A 2 32.20 -7.22 -4.52
CA LEU A 2 30.83 -6.95 -4.04
C LEU A 2 29.99 -8.14 -4.50
N ASN A 3 29.75 -9.10 -3.59
CA ASN A 3 28.80 -10.18 -3.83
C ASN A 3 27.36 -9.66 -3.63
N TYR A 4 26.38 -10.50 -3.96
CA TYR A 4 24.95 -10.20 -3.83
C TYR A 4 24.55 -9.72 -2.42
N ASP A 5 25.25 -10.16 -1.38
CA ASP A 5 24.98 -9.81 0.01
C ASP A 5 25.41 -8.37 0.33
N ASN A 6 26.53 -7.91 -0.25
CA ASN A 6 26.95 -6.51 -0.11
C ASN A 6 26.05 -5.54 -0.89
N PHE A 7 25.47 -6.00 -2.01
CA PHE A 7 24.47 -5.22 -2.75
C PHE A 7 23.15 -5.07 -1.97
N LYS A 8 22.75 -6.11 -1.24
CA LYS A 8 21.61 -6.07 -0.32
C LYS A 8 21.84 -5.09 0.84
N SER A 9 23.06 -5.08 1.39
CA SER A 9 23.51 -4.13 2.43
C SER A 9 23.49 -2.66 1.96
N LEU A 10 23.90 -2.41 0.72
CA LEU A 10 23.85 -1.06 0.12
C LEU A 10 22.40 -0.59 -0.12
N LEU A 11 21.52 -1.47 -0.58
CA LEU A 11 20.10 -1.18 -0.73
C LEU A 11 19.40 -0.92 0.61
N SER A 12 19.74 -1.68 1.66
CA SER A 12 19.18 -1.50 3.01
C SER A 12 19.62 -0.21 3.70
N ASN A 13 20.73 0.40 3.27
CA ASN A 13 21.28 1.64 3.83
C ASN A 13 20.90 2.90 3.04
N SER A 14 20.19 2.78 1.92
CA SER A 14 19.71 3.93 1.14
C SER A 14 18.35 4.44 1.64
N CYS A 15 18.18 5.77 1.74
CA CYS A 15 16.92 6.44 2.12
C CYS A 15 15.72 6.15 1.19
N VAL A 16 15.92 5.40 0.10
CA VAL A 16 14.83 4.91 -0.76
C VAL A 16 14.12 3.72 -0.11
N TYR A 17 14.84 2.88 0.66
CA TYR A 17 14.25 1.77 1.41
C TYR A 17 13.62 2.21 2.74
N SER A 18 13.99 3.38 3.29
CA SER A 18 13.40 3.89 4.53
C SER A 18 11.93 4.30 4.37
N LEU A 19 11.51 4.74 3.18
CA LEU A 19 10.08 4.94 2.86
C LEU A 19 9.30 3.62 2.76
N THR A 20 9.95 2.51 2.41
CA THR A 20 9.36 1.15 2.44
C THR A 20 9.51 0.45 3.79
N LYS A 21 10.37 0.92 4.71
CA LYS A 21 10.44 0.38 6.08
C LYS A 21 9.13 0.58 6.84
N LEU A 22 8.37 1.64 6.58
CA LEU A 22 6.99 1.81 7.10
C LEU A 22 6.07 0.63 6.70
N GLU A 23 6.32 -0.02 5.57
CA GLU A 23 5.57 -1.19 5.08
C GLU A 23 6.12 -2.52 5.62
N HIS A 24 7.25 -2.52 6.37
CA HIS A 24 7.93 -3.70 6.90
C HIS A 24 7.84 -3.87 8.42
N HIS A 25 7.14 -2.99 9.14
CA HIS A 25 6.84 -3.19 10.55
C HIS A 25 5.52 -3.96 10.76
N PRO A 26 5.55 -5.14 11.41
CA PRO A 26 4.33 -5.91 11.64
C PRO A 26 3.38 -5.08 12.51
N SER A 27 2.07 -5.18 12.27
CA SER A 27 1.11 -4.48 13.13
C SER A 27 1.20 -5.03 14.56
N LEU A 28 1.74 -4.22 15.46
CA LEU A 28 1.79 -4.51 16.91
C LEU A 28 0.48 -4.14 17.61
N ILE A 29 -0.64 -4.49 16.97
CA ILE A 29 -1.98 -4.34 17.55
C ILE A 29 -2.33 -5.66 18.23
N PHE A 30 -2.72 -5.57 19.49
CA PHE A 30 -3.13 -6.68 20.34
C PHE A 30 -4.61 -6.52 20.68
N ASP A 31 -5.32 -7.64 20.76
CA ASP A 31 -6.76 -7.61 21.05
C ASP A 31 -7.05 -7.54 22.55
N SER A 32 -6.08 -7.94 23.38
CA SER A 32 -6.16 -7.79 24.83
C SER A 32 -4.90 -7.15 25.41
N TYR A 33 -5.09 -6.44 26.52
CA TYR A 33 -3.99 -5.92 27.33
C TYR A 33 -3.09 -7.04 27.87
N GLY A 34 -3.66 -8.24 28.09
CA GLY A 34 -2.91 -9.42 28.53
C GLY A 34 -1.89 -9.91 27.51
N GLU A 35 -2.29 -9.97 26.23
CA GLU A 35 -1.39 -10.31 25.12
C GLU A 35 -0.27 -9.28 24.99
N GLU A 36 -0.61 -7.99 25.00
CA GLU A 36 0.36 -6.89 24.92
C GLU A 36 1.37 -6.96 26.09
N LYS A 37 0.89 -7.23 27.31
CA LYS A 37 1.75 -7.38 28.49
C LYS A 37 2.73 -8.56 28.34
N ILE A 38 2.29 -9.68 27.78
CA ILE A 38 3.17 -10.82 27.50
C ILE A 38 4.17 -10.46 26.40
N PHE A 39 3.73 -9.85 25.31
CA PHE A 39 4.61 -9.40 24.24
C PHE A 39 5.68 -8.42 24.75
N LYS A 40 5.31 -7.45 25.59
CA LYS A 40 6.24 -6.52 26.24
C LYS A 40 7.31 -7.22 27.10
N LYS A 41 6.99 -8.37 27.70
CA LYS A 41 7.98 -9.22 28.40
C LYS A 41 8.85 -9.99 27.41
N LEU A 42 8.27 -10.50 26.32
CA LEU A 42 9.02 -11.22 25.29
C LEU A 42 10.08 -10.31 24.63
N ILE A 43 9.75 -9.06 24.29
CA ILE A 43 10.71 -8.12 23.67
C ILE A 43 11.86 -7.68 24.58
N GLN A 44 11.78 -7.93 25.90
CA GLN A 44 12.91 -7.71 26.80
C GLN A 44 14.01 -8.75 26.56
N LYS A 45 13.63 -9.96 26.11
CA LYS A 45 14.57 -11.00 25.70
C LYS A 45 15.10 -10.69 24.30
N LYS A 46 16.42 -10.79 24.12
CA LYS A 46 17.08 -10.65 22.82
C LYS A 46 16.77 -11.87 21.95
N GLU A 47 16.64 -11.68 20.64
CA GLU A 47 16.68 -12.78 19.68
C GLU A 47 18.08 -13.39 19.67
N ASP A 48 18.20 -14.71 19.56
CA ASP A 48 19.49 -15.40 19.42
C ASP A 48 20.19 -15.01 18.10
N ASN A 49 21.52 -15.14 18.05
CA ASN A 49 22.31 -14.89 16.83
C ASN A 49 22.53 -16.17 15.99
N ILE A 50 21.82 -17.25 16.29
CA ILE A 50 21.96 -18.52 15.57
C ILE A 50 21.52 -18.32 14.11
N LEU A 51 22.39 -18.72 13.17
CA LEU A 51 22.27 -18.47 11.73
C LEU A 51 22.39 -16.98 11.32
N ASN A 52 22.90 -16.10 12.20
CA ASN A 52 23.11 -14.67 11.94
C ASN A 52 21.92 -13.98 11.25
N PRO A 53 20.72 -13.98 11.86
CA PRO A 53 19.56 -13.38 11.23
C PRO A 53 19.77 -11.86 11.07
N HIS A 54 19.20 -11.30 10.01
CA HIS A 54 19.28 -9.86 9.75
C HIS A 54 18.34 -9.10 10.71
N LYS A 55 18.90 -8.42 11.71
CA LYS A 55 18.17 -7.75 12.80
C LYS A 55 17.98 -6.26 12.54
N ASP A 56 17.10 -5.92 11.62
CA ASP A 56 16.85 -4.55 11.17
C ASP A 56 15.73 -3.81 11.93
N ILE A 57 15.02 -4.49 12.83
CA ILE A 57 13.94 -3.90 13.62
C ILE A 57 14.46 -3.59 15.03
N LYS A 58 14.66 -2.31 15.32
CA LYS A 58 15.01 -1.84 16.67
C LYS A 58 13.75 -1.59 17.49
N ILE A 59 13.59 -2.30 18.61
CA ILE A 59 12.53 -2.07 19.59
C ILE A 59 13.20 -1.89 20.95
N LYS A 60 13.09 -0.67 21.51
CA LYS A 60 13.87 -0.26 22.70
C LYS A 60 15.37 -0.44 22.44
N ASN A 61 16.07 -1.18 23.31
CA ASN A 61 17.52 -1.40 23.24
C ASN A 61 17.89 -2.72 22.55
N ASN A 62 16.91 -3.40 21.92
CA ASN A 62 17.12 -4.69 21.28
C ASN A 62 16.84 -4.60 19.77
N ASN A 63 17.62 -5.36 19.00
CA ASN A 63 17.43 -5.52 17.56
C ASN A 63 16.83 -6.90 17.28
N PHE A 64 15.88 -6.94 16.36
CA PHE A 64 15.12 -8.13 16.00
C PHE A 64 15.03 -8.28 14.49
N SER A 65 14.94 -9.51 14.02
CA SER A 65 14.64 -9.84 12.65
C SER A 65 13.15 -9.68 12.37
N SER A 66 12.83 -9.41 11.11
CA SER A 66 11.46 -9.29 10.61
C SER A 66 10.64 -10.58 10.72
N ILE A 67 11.28 -11.73 10.92
CA ILE A 67 10.64 -13.03 11.16
C ILE A 67 10.33 -13.21 12.64
N TYR A 68 11.20 -12.73 13.53
CA TYR A 68 11.06 -12.96 14.96
C TYR A 68 9.89 -12.21 15.59
N ILE A 69 9.66 -10.96 15.20
CA ILE A 69 8.58 -10.13 15.77
C ILE A 69 7.17 -10.70 15.52
N PRO A 70 6.79 -11.11 14.28
CA PRO A 70 5.50 -11.77 14.07
C PRO A 70 5.33 -13.04 14.90
N ASN A 71 6.38 -13.87 15.01
CA ASN A 71 6.34 -15.09 15.83
C ASN A 71 6.21 -14.76 17.33
N MET A 72 6.85 -13.69 17.82
CA MET A 72 6.65 -13.20 19.20
C MET A 72 5.22 -12.76 19.45
N LYS A 73 4.58 -12.09 18.48
CA LYS A 73 3.17 -11.71 18.58
C LYS A 73 2.30 -12.95 18.71
N VAL A 74 2.45 -13.93 17.81
CA VAL A 74 1.69 -15.19 17.89
C VAL A 74 1.98 -15.96 19.18
N ALA A 75 3.23 -16.03 19.62
CA ALA A 75 3.60 -16.63 20.90
C ALA A 75 2.92 -15.94 22.08
N SER A 76 2.84 -14.60 22.10
CA SER A 76 2.16 -13.88 23.18
C SER A 76 0.69 -14.24 23.31
N LYS A 77 0.00 -14.43 22.17
CA LYS A 77 -1.37 -14.90 22.11
C LYS A 77 -1.51 -16.35 22.59
N ILE A 78 -0.65 -17.25 22.16
CA ILE A 78 -0.64 -18.66 22.62
C ILE A 78 -0.42 -18.71 24.14
N ILE A 79 0.59 -18.00 24.64
CA ILE A 79 0.90 -17.91 26.07
C ILE A 79 -0.28 -17.34 26.86
N TYR A 80 -0.93 -16.29 26.35
CA TYR A 80 -2.09 -15.68 27.00
C TYR A 80 -3.24 -16.68 27.16
N ASN A 81 -3.59 -17.39 26.09
CA ASN A 81 -4.71 -18.33 26.08
C ASN A 81 -4.43 -19.64 26.83
N LEU A 82 -3.16 -19.97 27.09
CA LEU A 82 -2.77 -21.20 27.80
C LEU A 82 -2.39 -20.98 29.26
N LYS A 83 -2.10 -19.74 29.69
CA LYS A 83 -1.50 -19.44 31.00
C LYS A 83 -2.35 -19.78 32.22
N GLU A 84 -3.66 -19.95 32.05
CA GLU A 84 -4.59 -20.23 33.17
C GLU A 84 -4.81 -21.72 33.41
N LYS A 85 -4.25 -22.60 32.57
CA LYS A 85 -4.47 -24.04 32.67
C LYS A 85 -3.29 -24.70 33.36
N ASP A 86 -3.35 -24.76 34.69
CA ASP A 86 -2.46 -25.54 35.55
C ASP A 86 -0.95 -25.28 35.33
N LYS A 87 -0.36 -24.45 36.21
CA LYS A 87 1.03 -24.00 36.09
C LYS A 87 2.06 -25.14 36.09
N ASP A 88 1.71 -26.28 36.67
CA ASP A 88 2.62 -27.41 36.83
C ASP A 88 2.49 -28.43 35.69
N LYS A 89 1.38 -28.38 34.93
CA LYS A 89 1.16 -29.26 33.79
C LYS A 89 2.06 -28.88 32.61
N LYS A 90 2.83 -29.85 32.11
CA LYS A 90 3.60 -29.69 30.87
C LYS A 90 2.68 -29.72 29.65
N ILE A 91 2.50 -28.56 29.02
CA ILE A 91 1.62 -28.34 27.87
C ILE A 91 2.21 -28.98 26.61
N THR A 92 1.40 -29.66 25.78
CA THR A 92 1.84 -30.15 24.46
C THR A 92 1.28 -29.27 23.35
N ILE A 93 2.13 -28.72 22.50
CA ILE A 93 1.76 -27.83 21.39
C ILE A 93 2.15 -28.49 20.06
N PHE A 94 1.19 -28.58 19.15
CA PHE A 94 1.34 -29.10 17.79
C PHE A 94 1.43 -27.95 16.78
N GLU A 95 2.57 -27.79 16.11
CA GLU A 95 2.81 -26.73 15.13
C GLU A 95 2.95 -27.32 13.72
N ILE A 96 2.13 -26.84 12.79
CA ILE A 96 2.13 -27.24 11.38
C ILE A 96 2.89 -26.19 10.57
N GLY A 97 3.92 -26.64 9.84
CA GLY A 97 4.69 -25.78 8.92
C GLY A 97 5.47 -24.68 9.63
N GLY A 98 6.16 -25.01 10.72
CA GLY A 98 6.86 -24.05 11.59
C GLY A 98 8.07 -23.34 10.97
N GLY A 99 8.36 -23.59 9.69
CA GLY A 99 9.47 -22.94 8.99
C GLY A 99 10.79 -23.22 9.69
N LEU A 100 11.52 -22.19 10.13
CA LEU A 100 12.80 -22.38 10.85
C LEU A 100 12.64 -22.93 12.29
N GLY A 101 11.44 -22.85 12.89
CA GLY A 101 11.21 -23.21 14.29
C GLY A 101 11.34 -22.04 15.27
N VAL A 102 11.22 -20.80 14.78
CA VAL A 102 11.31 -19.58 15.61
C VAL A 102 10.18 -19.51 16.64
N LEU A 103 8.95 -19.87 16.26
CA LEU A 103 7.84 -19.93 17.21
C LEU A 103 8.11 -20.95 18.32
N ALA A 104 8.51 -22.16 17.95
CA ALA A 104 8.89 -23.22 18.89
C ALA A 104 9.97 -22.76 19.88
N GLN A 105 11.01 -22.06 19.40
CA GLN A 105 12.02 -21.45 20.26
C GLN A 105 11.41 -20.48 21.29
N ILE A 106 10.56 -19.56 20.83
CA ILE A 106 9.94 -18.57 21.74
C ILE A 106 9.07 -19.29 22.77
N LEU A 107 8.27 -20.28 22.36
CA LEU A 107 7.38 -21.02 23.25
C LEU A 107 8.17 -21.87 24.27
N LEU A 108 9.15 -22.65 23.85
CA LEU A 108 9.99 -23.47 24.74
C LEU A 108 10.78 -22.65 25.77
N SER A 109 11.12 -21.40 25.43
CA SER A 109 11.85 -20.48 26.32
C SER A 109 10.96 -19.74 27.31
N ASN A 110 9.63 -19.86 27.18
CA ASN A 110 8.67 -19.05 27.95
C ASN A 110 7.51 -19.87 28.54
N LEU A 111 7.37 -21.15 28.19
CA LEU A 111 6.37 -22.08 28.69
C LEU A 111 7.02 -23.42 29.05
N ASN A 112 6.54 -24.05 30.13
CA ASN A 112 6.81 -25.45 30.40
C ASN A 112 6.03 -26.31 29.40
N CYS A 113 6.60 -26.53 28.22
CA CYS A 113 5.91 -27.20 27.13
C CYS A 113 6.75 -28.27 26.42
N ARG A 114 6.06 -29.11 25.67
CA ARG A 114 6.55 -29.99 24.63
C ARG A 114 6.05 -29.47 23.29
N ILE A 115 6.92 -29.40 22.29
CA ILE A 115 6.56 -29.02 20.93
C ILE A 115 6.57 -30.24 20.03
N ILE A 116 5.56 -30.37 19.19
CA ILE A 116 5.46 -31.32 18.08
C ILE A 116 5.47 -30.51 16.79
N LEU A 117 6.56 -30.60 16.03
CA LEU A 117 6.73 -29.92 14.74
C LEU A 117 6.34 -30.87 13.61
N CYS A 118 5.39 -30.47 12.78
CA CYS A 118 4.93 -31.23 11.63
C CYS A 118 5.23 -30.49 10.34
N ASP A 119 6.10 -31.06 9.52
CA ASP A 119 6.59 -30.40 8.30
C ASP A 119 7.12 -31.44 7.28
N LEU A 120 7.57 -30.95 6.13
CA LEU A 120 8.30 -31.75 5.16
C LEU A 120 9.65 -32.21 5.74
N PRO A 121 10.16 -33.40 5.38
CA PRO A 121 11.39 -33.96 5.94
C PRO A 121 12.61 -33.02 5.89
N GLN A 122 12.77 -32.30 4.78
CA GLN A 122 13.86 -31.35 4.58
C GLN A 122 13.75 -30.18 5.56
N GLN A 123 12.54 -29.67 5.77
CA GLN A 123 12.29 -28.57 6.68
C GLN A 123 12.48 -28.99 8.14
N LEU A 124 12.03 -30.18 8.52
CA LEU A 124 12.27 -30.76 9.85
C LEU A 124 13.76 -30.91 10.16
N SER A 125 14.59 -31.23 9.16
CA SER A 125 16.04 -31.33 9.32
C SER A 125 16.66 -29.97 9.65
N ILE A 126 16.22 -28.91 8.97
CA ILE A 126 16.63 -27.53 9.24
C ILE A 126 16.17 -27.09 10.64
N GLN A 127 14.91 -27.37 11.00
CA GLN A 127 14.36 -27.07 12.32
C GLN A 127 15.14 -27.78 13.43
N LYS A 128 15.51 -29.05 13.22
CA LYS A 128 16.32 -29.81 14.17
C LYS A 128 17.69 -29.16 14.35
N PHE A 129 18.39 -28.88 13.26
CA PHE A 129 19.68 -28.18 13.33
C PHE A 129 19.57 -26.86 14.10
N TYR A 130 18.59 -26.03 13.75
CA TYR A 130 18.35 -24.75 14.42
C TYR A 130 18.08 -24.92 15.93
N LEU A 131 17.08 -25.74 16.29
CA LEU A 131 16.64 -25.88 17.66
C LEU A 131 17.62 -26.62 18.57
N THR A 132 18.43 -27.54 18.04
CA THR A 132 19.51 -28.16 18.83
C THR A 132 20.64 -27.17 19.13
N ASN A 133 20.89 -26.20 18.24
CA ASN A 133 21.85 -25.12 18.52
C ASN A 133 21.29 -24.11 19.54
N VAL A 134 19.98 -23.85 19.51
CA VAL A 134 19.30 -23.00 20.50
C VAL A 134 19.24 -23.70 21.87
N PHE A 135 18.88 -24.98 21.90
CA PHE A 135 18.59 -25.74 23.12
C PHE A 135 19.46 -26.99 23.26
N LYS A 136 20.69 -26.80 23.74
CA LYS A 136 21.65 -27.89 23.96
C LYS A 136 21.19 -28.95 24.97
N ASN A 137 20.27 -28.59 25.87
CA ASN A 137 19.81 -29.43 26.99
C ASN A 137 18.42 -30.04 26.78
N LYS A 138 17.73 -29.77 25.68
CA LYS A 138 16.39 -30.30 25.41
C LYS A 138 16.48 -31.66 24.71
N LYS A 139 15.54 -32.55 25.02
CA LYS A 139 15.47 -33.88 24.39
C LYS A 139 14.72 -33.80 23.07
N HIS A 140 15.34 -34.28 22.00
CA HIS A 140 14.80 -34.26 20.63
C HIS A 140 14.44 -35.68 20.18
N ASN A 141 13.33 -35.83 19.45
CA ASN A 141 12.90 -37.09 18.81
C ASN A 141 12.49 -36.84 17.36
N PHE A 142 12.81 -37.76 16.46
CA PHE A 142 12.48 -37.64 15.04
C PHE A 142 11.66 -38.84 14.58
N VAL A 143 10.53 -38.56 13.93
CA VAL A 143 9.61 -39.55 13.36
C VAL A 143 9.66 -39.40 11.83
N ALA A 144 10.61 -40.11 11.21
CA ALA A 144 10.89 -40.04 9.78
C ALA A 144 10.27 -41.21 9.00
N LYS A 145 10.16 -42.38 9.63
CA LYS A 145 9.74 -43.65 9.05
C LYS A 145 8.55 -44.23 9.81
N ASP A 146 7.83 -45.16 9.20
CA ASP A 146 6.63 -45.79 9.77
C ASP A 146 6.84 -46.45 11.13
N ARG A 147 8.03 -47.01 11.38
CA ARG A 147 8.39 -47.65 12.65
C ARG A 147 8.71 -46.64 13.76
N ASP A 148 9.00 -45.40 13.40
CA ASP A 148 9.35 -44.36 14.36
C ASP A 148 8.08 -43.89 15.07
N LYS A 149 8.18 -43.63 16.37
CA LYS A 149 7.02 -43.25 17.20
C LYS A 149 7.25 -41.93 17.89
N PHE A 150 6.16 -41.19 18.10
CA PHE A 150 6.12 -40.06 19.02
C PHE A 150 6.67 -40.47 20.40
N ASN A 151 7.55 -39.63 20.97
CA ASN A 151 8.16 -39.87 22.27
C ASN A 151 7.73 -38.78 23.26
N LYS A 152 6.84 -39.15 24.19
CA LYS A 152 6.37 -38.27 25.26
C LYS A 152 7.51 -37.80 26.19
N ASN A 153 8.62 -38.52 26.29
CA ASN A 153 9.73 -38.12 27.16
C ASN A 153 10.66 -37.07 26.51
N CYS A 154 10.43 -36.72 25.24
CA CYS A 154 11.15 -35.67 24.55
C CYS A 154 10.44 -34.31 24.68
N ASP A 155 11.22 -33.23 24.64
CA ASP A 155 10.74 -31.85 24.63
C ASP A 155 10.31 -31.43 23.22
N ILE A 156 11.01 -31.93 22.19
CA ILE A 156 10.75 -31.60 20.80
C ILE A 156 10.60 -32.88 19.99
N ASN A 157 9.45 -33.05 19.32
CA ASN A 157 9.20 -34.14 18.40
C ASN A 157 9.07 -33.58 16.97
N TYR A 158 9.90 -34.04 16.05
CA TYR A 158 9.83 -33.71 14.62
C TYR A 158 9.08 -34.84 13.90
N ILE A 159 7.91 -34.57 13.33
CA ILE A 159 7.06 -35.57 12.69
C ILE A 159 6.91 -35.22 11.22
N ASN A 160 7.33 -36.14 10.35
CA ASN A 160 7.08 -36.04 8.93
C ASN A 160 5.57 -35.94 8.68
N SER A 161 5.14 -34.93 7.92
CA SER A 161 3.73 -34.69 7.61
C SER A 161 3.01 -35.90 7.01
N SER A 162 3.69 -36.73 6.23
CA SER A 162 3.12 -37.98 5.67
C SER A 162 2.81 -39.05 6.71
N LEU A 163 3.38 -38.95 7.93
CA LEU A 163 3.24 -39.94 9.00
C LEU A 163 2.28 -39.49 10.09
N ILE A 164 1.77 -38.25 10.06
CA ILE A 164 1.00 -37.67 11.17
C ILE A 164 -0.19 -38.54 11.59
N HIS A 165 -0.93 -39.08 10.63
CA HIS A 165 -2.11 -39.92 10.88
C HIS A 165 -1.80 -41.31 11.45
N LYS A 166 -0.53 -41.75 11.37
CA LYS A 166 -0.06 -43.01 11.97
C LYS A 166 0.36 -42.84 13.43
N GLN A 167 0.46 -41.59 13.91
CA GLN A 167 0.92 -41.29 15.25
C GLN A 167 -0.26 -41.11 16.21
N LYS A 168 -0.10 -41.62 17.44
CA LYS A 168 -1.09 -41.51 18.51
C LYS A 168 -0.56 -40.57 19.59
N PHE A 169 -1.07 -39.35 19.61
CA PHE A 169 -0.80 -38.36 20.66
C PHE A 169 -1.93 -37.33 20.74
N ASN A 170 -2.07 -36.73 21.91
CA ASN A 170 -2.96 -35.59 22.13
C ASN A 170 -2.15 -34.33 22.41
N PHE A 171 -2.77 -33.17 22.24
CA PHE A 171 -2.14 -31.88 22.49
C PHE A 171 -3.12 -30.88 23.08
N ASP A 172 -2.59 -29.87 23.77
CA ASP A 172 -3.35 -28.80 24.39
C ASP A 172 -3.48 -27.58 23.47
N ALA A 173 -2.62 -27.47 22.46
CA ALA A 173 -2.73 -26.45 21.42
C ALA A 173 -2.31 -26.98 20.05
N ALA A 174 -3.01 -26.55 18.99
CA ALA A 174 -2.60 -26.67 17.60
C ALA A 174 -2.42 -25.30 16.97
N VAL A 175 -1.32 -25.13 16.23
CA VAL A 175 -0.93 -23.85 15.64
C VAL A 175 -0.56 -24.05 14.17
N ASN A 176 -1.12 -23.19 13.31
CA ASN A 176 -0.67 -23.05 11.93
C ASN A 176 -0.39 -21.58 11.59
N ILE A 177 0.78 -21.28 11.04
CA ILE A 177 1.12 -19.92 10.57
C ILE A 177 1.60 -20.02 9.13
N ASN A 178 0.84 -19.43 8.21
CA ASN A 178 1.16 -19.25 6.80
C ASN A 178 1.37 -20.54 5.99
N SER A 179 0.97 -21.72 6.50
CA SER A 179 1.17 -22.98 5.80
C SER A 179 -0.10 -23.50 5.11
N PHE A 180 -1.29 -23.32 5.69
CA PHE A 180 -2.53 -23.77 5.01
C PHE A 180 -2.77 -23.05 3.69
N GLN A 181 -2.34 -21.79 3.55
CA GLN A 181 -2.40 -21.04 2.28
C GLN A 181 -1.57 -21.67 1.14
N GLU A 182 -0.63 -22.56 1.47
CA GLU A 182 0.26 -23.24 0.52
C GLU A 182 -0.17 -24.71 0.27
N MET A 183 -1.31 -25.12 0.82
CA MET A 183 -1.79 -26.51 0.75
C MET A 183 -3.10 -26.61 -0.03
N GLN A 184 -3.33 -27.77 -0.64
CA GLN A 184 -4.64 -28.10 -1.20
C GLN A 184 -5.70 -28.16 -0.09
N LEU A 185 -6.93 -27.76 -0.40
CA LEU A 185 -8.01 -27.68 0.59
C LEU A 185 -8.31 -29.04 1.24
N ASN A 186 -8.23 -30.15 0.51
CA ASN A 186 -8.38 -31.49 1.06
C ASN A 186 -7.31 -31.83 2.12
N VAL A 187 -6.05 -31.43 1.90
CA VAL A 187 -4.95 -31.59 2.86
C VAL A 187 -5.21 -30.75 4.12
N VAL A 188 -5.63 -29.49 3.95
CA VAL A 188 -6.01 -28.62 5.08
C VAL A 188 -7.15 -29.25 5.89
N ASN A 189 -8.19 -29.77 5.23
CA ASN A 189 -9.31 -30.42 5.91
C ASN A 189 -8.87 -31.69 6.67
N ASN A 190 -7.92 -32.46 6.13
CA ASN A 190 -7.36 -33.62 6.83
C ASN A 190 -6.59 -33.21 8.10
N TYR A 191 -5.84 -32.11 8.05
CA TYR A 191 -5.20 -31.56 9.26
C TYR A 191 -6.24 -31.10 10.27
N ILE A 192 -7.28 -30.37 9.86
CA ILE A 192 -8.29 -29.89 10.80
C ILE A 192 -9.05 -31.06 11.44
N LYS A 193 -9.35 -32.12 10.68
CA LYS A 193 -9.95 -33.35 11.22
C LYS A 193 -9.04 -34.04 12.23
N PHE A 194 -7.73 -34.12 11.96
CA PHE A 194 -6.75 -34.63 12.92
C PHE A 194 -6.68 -33.75 14.17
N ILE A 195 -6.69 -32.42 14.01
CA ILE A 195 -6.72 -31.48 15.13
C ILE A 195 -7.96 -31.68 15.98
N GLU A 196 -9.14 -31.76 15.38
CA GLU A 196 -10.37 -32.01 16.10
C GLU A 196 -10.34 -33.32 16.90
N GLY A 197 -9.82 -34.40 16.32
CA GLY A 197 -9.72 -35.71 16.97
C GLY A 197 -8.74 -35.75 18.14
N ASN A 198 -7.63 -35.01 18.05
CA ASN A 198 -6.48 -35.17 18.95
C ASN A 198 -6.24 -33.96 19.90
N LEU A 199 -6.91 -32.83 19.68
CA LEU A 199 -6.85 -31.69 20.60
C LEU A 199 -7.64 -32.04 21.88
N ASN A 200 -7.06 -31.75 23.05
CA ASN A 200 -7.71 -31.95 24.33
C ASN A 200 -8.94 -31.05 24.49
N GLU A 201 -9.86 -31.42 25.39
CA GLU A 201 -11.02 -30.58 25.70
C GLU A 201 -10.55 -29.23 26.27
N GLY A 202 -11.16 -28.16 25.77
CA GLY A 202 -10.69 -26.81 26.02
C GLY A 202 -9.34 -26.46 25.34
N GLY A 203 -8.76 -27.33 24.53
CA GLY A 203 -7.51 -27.06 23.83
C GLY A 203 -7.65 -25.92 22.82
N LEU A 204 -6.54 -25.24 22.54
CA LEU A 204 -6.47 -24.09 21.64
C LEU A 204 -6.24 -24.55 20.19
N PHE A 205 -6.98 -24.01 19.23
CA PHE A 205 -6.63 -24.08 17.81
C PHE A 205 -6.50 -22.67 17.24
N LEU A 206 -5.27 -22.33 16.83
CA LEU A 206 -4.93 -21.05 16.21
C LEU A 206 -4.44 -21.28 14.79
N HIS A 207 -5.04 -20.62 13.81
CA HIS A 207 -4.47 -20.56 12.47
C HIS A 207 -4.40 -19.13 11.94
N GLN A 208 -3.28 -18.77 11.34
CA GLN A 208 -3.03 -17.48 10.71
C GLN A 208 -2.60 -17.69 9.27
N ASN A 209 -3.40 -17.26 8.30
CA ASN A 209 -3.14 -17.50 6.87
C ASN A 209 -3.64 -16.33 6.02
N SER A 210 -3.05 -16.14 4.84
CA SER A 210 -3.54 -15.22 3.80
C SER A 210 -4.27 -15.97 2.68
N ILE A 211 -4.56 -15.29 1.57
CA ILE A 211 -5.18 -15.87 0.37
C ILE A 211 -4.38 -17.09 -0.09
N GLY A 212 -5.06 -18.18 -0.47
CA GLY A 212 -4.41 -19.37 -0.98
C GLY A 212 -3.57 -19.10 -2.23
N HIS A 213 -2.39 -19.73 -2.30
CA HIS A 213 -1.45 -19.58 -3.41
C HIS A 213 -1.17 -20.89 -4.14
N ALA A 214 -1.52 -22.04 -3.57
CA ALA A 214 -1.37 -23.34 -4.22
C ALA A 214 -2.56 -23.67 -5.12
N THR A 215 -2.31 -24.41 -6.21
CA THR A 215 -3.38 -24.98 -7.04
C THR A 215 -4.25 -25.91 -6.19
N GLY A 216 -5.55 -25.62 -6.11
CA GLY A 216 -6.50 -26.37 -5.28
C GLY A 216 -6.53 -25.93 -3.80
N SER A 217 -5.81 -24.87 -3.41
CA SER A 217 -5.99 -24.23 -2.11
C SER A 217 -7.34 -23.52 -2.00
N ALA A 218 -7.80 -23.29 -0.77
CA ALA A 218 -8.93 -22.41 -0.54
C ALA A 218 -8.58 -20.97 -0.96
N LEU A 219 -9.48 -20.30 -1.69
CA LEU A 219 -9.24 -18.91 -2.11
C LEU A 219 -9.09 -18.00 -0.89
N TYR A 220 -9.91 -18.21 0.15
CA TYR A 220 -9.84 -17.45 1.39
C TYR A 220 -9.63 -18.37 2.60
N PRO A 221 -8.88 -17.92 3.63
CA PRO A 221 -8.76 -18.65 4.89
C PRO A 221 -10.09 -18.96 5.59
N THR A 222 -11.15 -18.23 5.24
CA THR A 222 -12.51 -18.47 5.74
C THR A 222 -13.22 -19.65 5.10
N ASP A 223 -12.66 -20.19 4.02
CA ASP A 223 -13.19 -21.36 3.32
C ASP A 223 -12.67 -22.67 3.94
N TYR A 224 -11.76 -22.61 4.92
CA TYR A 224 -11.34 -23.79 5.67
C TYR A 224 -12.54 -24.36 6.46
N TYR A 225 -12.67 -25.69 6.43
CA TYR A 225 -13.71 -26.38 7.19
C TYR A 225 -13.37 -26.32 8.68
N LEU A 226 -14.19 -25.64 9.48
CA LEU A 226 -14.09 -25.65 10.94
C LEU A 226 -15.22 -26.52 11.50
N PRO A 227 -14.91 -27.67 12.10
CA PRO A 227 -15.91 -28.53 12.75
C PRO A 227 -16.69 -27.82 13.86
N ASN A 228 -17.90 -28.30 14.14
CA ASN A 228 -18.80 -27.71 15.13
C ASN A 228 -18.27 -27.77 16.58
N LYS A 229 -17.22 -28.58 16.83
CA LYS A 229 -16.57 -28.71 18.15
C LYS A 229 -15.59 -27.59 18.47
N PHE A 230 -15.42 -26.60 17.58
CA PHE A 230 -14.57 -25.44 17.83
C PHE A 230 -15.41 -24.20 18.13
N ILE A 231 -15.26 -23.66 19.34
CA ILE A 231 -15.80 -22.35 19.71
C ILE A 231 -14.79 -21.29 19.26
N ILE A 232 -15.18 -20.42 18.33
CA ILE A 232 -14.35 -19.29 17.91
C ILE A 232 -14.27 -18.28 19.05
N GLN A 233 -13.08 -18.11 19.61
CA GLN A 233 -12.80 -17.12 20.63
C GLN A 233 -12.54 -15.75 20.00
N ASN A 234 -11.73 -15.72 18.94
CA ASN A 234 -11.32 -14.47 18.33
C ASN A 234 -11.03 -14.58 16.82
N ILE A 235 -11.20 -13.47 16.11
CA ILE A 235 -10.86 -13.32 14.69
C ILE A 235 -10.15 -11.98 14.49
N GLU A 236 -8.95 -12.04 13.92
CA GLU A 236 -8.09 -10.89 13.70
C GLU A 236 -7.64 -10.76 12.24
N TYR A 237 -7.25 -9.52 11.91
CA TYR A 237 -6.62 -9.16 10.65
C TYR A 237 -5.32 -8.43 10.90
N ASP A 238 -4.24 -8.95 10.35
CA ASP A 238 -2.95 -8.29 10.37
C ASP A 238 -2.32 -8.21 8.99
N PHE A 239 -1.56 -7.15 8.76
CA PHE A 239 -0.74 -7.02 7.57
C PHE A 239 0.67 -7.39 8.00
N GLN A 240 1.11 -8.61 7.69
CA GLN A 240 2.49 -9.01 7.92
C GLN A 240 3.38 -8.36 6.87
N SER A 241 3.85 -7.21 7.28
CA SER A 241 4.76 -6.30 6.61
C SER A 241 6.02 -6.97 6.02
N CYS A 242 6.48 -8.10 6.56
CA CYS A 242 7.79 -8.66 6.28
C CYS A 242 7.91 -9.46 4.98
N ARG A 243 6.81 -9.83 4.30
CA ARG A 243 6.86 -10.69 3.11
C ARG A 243 6.47 -10.00 1.79
N GLY A 244 6.27 -8.68 1.79
CA GLY A 244 5.88 -7.95 0.58
C GLY A 244 4.51 -8.36 0.02
N HIS A 245 3.73 -9.13 0.77
CA HIS A 245 2.35 -9.45 0.45
C HIS A 245 1.46 -8.32 0.96
N ASN A 246 0.83 -7.60 0.04
CA ASN A 246 -0.21 -6.61 0.37
C ASN A 246 -1.54 -7.27 0.76
N PHE A 247 -1.52 -8.57 1.06
CA PHE A 247 -2.70 -9.31 1.44
C PHE A 247 -2.77 -9.37 2.97
N PRO A 248 -3.96 -9.10 3.54
CA PRO A 248 -4.17 -9.28 4.96
C PRO A 248 -4.03 -10.76 5.30
N PHE A 249 -3.54 -11.03 6.50
CA PHE A 249 -3.55 -12.32 7.14
C PHE A 249 -4.81 -12.39 8.00
N PHE A 250 -5.49 -13.52 7.94
CA PHE A 250 -6.63 -13.87 8.75
C PHE A 250 -6.15 -14.78 9.87
N THR A 251 -6.29 -14.31 11.10
CA THR A 251 -5.99 -15.11 12.29
C THR A 251 -7.30 -15.52 12.94
N LEU A 252 -7.49 -16.83 13.13
CA LEU A 252 -8.61 -17.38 13.87
C LEU A 252 -8.08 -18.09 15.11
N THR A 253 -8.63 -17.72 16.25
CA THR A 253 -8.39 -18.39 17.53
C THR A 253 -9.68 -19.08 17.94
N SER A 254 -9.61 -20.39 18.19
CA SER A 254 -10.73 -21.19 18.64
C SER A 254 -10.33 -22.13 19.76
N GLN A 255 -11.32 -22.61 20.51
CA GLN A 255 -11.14 -23.55 21.61
C GLN A 255 -12.03 -24.76 21.37
N LYS A 256 -11.51 -25.96 21.62
CA LYS A 256 -12.32 -27.18 21.54
C LYS A 256 -13.35 -27.20 22.66
N ASN A 257 -14.60 -27.47 22.30
CA ASN A 257 -15.68 -27.77 23.23
C ASN A 257 -16.55 -28.89 22.64
N THR A 258 -16.59 -30.06 23.29
CA THR A 258 -17.37 -31.21 22.81
C THR A 258 -18.86 -31.11 23.10
N GLU A 259 -19.26 -30.35 24.12
CA GLU A 259 -20.65 -30.20 24.55
C GLU A 259 -21.40 -29.15 23.73
N HIS A 260 -20.67 -28.16 23.20
CA HIS A 260 -21.24 -27.05 22.48
C HIS A 260 -21.28 -27.33 20.96
N LEU A 261 -22.47 -27.59 20.42
CA LEU A 261 -22.69 -27.51 18.97
C LEU A 261 -22.64 -26.03 18.56
N ALA A 262 -21.52 -25.58 17.96
CA ALA A 262 -21.33 -24.19 17.58
C ALA A 262 -22.53 -23.59 16.80
N GLN A 263 -22.88 -22.33 17.08
CA GLN A 263 -23.87 -21.59 16.29
C GLN A 263 -23.28 -21.25 14.92
N SER A 264 -23.54 -22.11 13.94
CA SER A 264 -23.12 -21.98 12.53
C SER A 264 -23.41 -20.60 11.91
N SER A 265 -24.44 -19.90 12.40
CA SER A 265 -24.88 -18.58 11.91
C SER A 265 -23.85 -17.46 12.11
N LEU A 266 -23.11 -17.43 13.23
CA LEU A 266 -22.11 -16.38 13.49
C LEU A 266 -20.89 -16.55 12.58
N ILE A 267 -20.49 -17.80 12.34
CA ILE A 267 -19.40 -18.17 11.44
C ILE A 267 -19.74 -17.76 10.02
N GLU A 268 -20.93 -18.12 9.53
CA GLU A 268 -21.36 -17.75 8.17
C GLU A 268 -21.48 -16.23 7.98
N LYS A 269 -21.98 -15.51 9.00
CA LYS A 269 -22.03 -14.03 8.96
C LYS A 269 -20.63 -13.43 8.85
N ARG A 270 -19.65 -13.94 9.62
CA ARG A 270 -18.24 -13.50 9.58
C ARG A 270 -17.57 -13.89 8.27
N LYS A 271 -17.76 -15.12 7.77
CA LYS A 271 -17.29 -15.57 6.44
C LYS A 271 -17.80 -14.65 5.33
N LYS A 272 -19.07 -14.21 5.38
CA LYS A 272 -19.66 -13.31 4.39
C LYS A 272 -18.98 -11.94 4.37
N ILE A 273 -18.79 -11.32 5.54
CA ILE A 273 -18.07 -10.04 5.68
C ILE A 273 -16.64 -10.17 5.14
N LEU A 274 -16.00 -11.29 5.42
CA LEU A 274 -14.64 -11.59 5.00
C LEU A 274 -14.48 -11.76 3.50
N LYS A 275 -15.36 -12.54 2.88
CA LYS A 275 -15.41 -12.67 1.42
C LYS A 275 -15.62 -11.31 0.77
N GLN A 276 -16.46 -10.44 1.35
CA GLN A 276 -16.64 -9.07 0.87
C GLN A 276 -15.35 -8.24 1.01
N PHE A 277 -14.66 -8.33 2.14
CA PHE A 277 -13.40 -7.62 2.38
C PHE A 277 -12.32 -8.01 1.37
N TYR A 278 -12.06 -9.29 1.18
CA TYR A 278 -11.07 -9.75 0.20
C TYR A 278 -11.49 -9.45 -1.25
N LYS A 279 -12.78 -9.57 -1.60
CA LYS A 279 -13.30 -9.16 -2.92
C LYS A 279 -13.05 -7.66 -3.18
N SER A 280 -13.21 -6.82 -2.17
CA SER A 280 -12.97 -5.37 -2.29
C SER A 280 -11.48 -5.02 -2.46
N HIS A 281 -10.58 -5.83 -1.89
CA HIS A 281 -9.12 -5.65 -1.97
C HIS A 281 -8.51 -6.20 -3.27
N ASN A 282 -9.08 -7.26 -3.85
CA ASN A 282 -8.65 -7.80 -5.15
C ASN A 282 -8.94 -6.87 -6.35
N ASN A 283 -9.68 -5.76 -6.14
CA ASN A 283 -9.81 -4.75 -7.17
C ASN A 283 -8.47 -4.05 -7.42
N LYS A 284 -7.92 -4.25 -8.63
CA LYS A 284 -6.67 -3.67 -9.21
C LYS A 284 -6.40 -2.19 -8.93
N MET A 285 -7.41 -1.45 -8.47
CA MET A 285 -7.39 -0.04 -8.11
C MET A 285 -6.38 0.31 -7.00
N PHE A 286 -6.09 -0.61 -6.07
CA PHE A 286 -5.17 -0.33 -4.96
C PHE A 286 -3.71 -0.23 -5.41
N LEU A 287 -3.23 -1.18 -6.23
CA LEU A 287 -1.85 -1.16 -6.76
C LEU A 287 -1.61 0.01 -7.74
N SER A 288 -2.62 0.39 -8.54
CA SER A 288 -2.50 1.56 -9.42
C SER A 288 -2.37 2.88 -8.65
N ASN A 289 -2.94 2.96 -7.45
CA ASN A 289 -2.90 4.16 -6.63
C ASN A 289 -1.55 4.37 -5.93
N ILE A 290 -0.90 3.28 -5.48
CA ILE A 290 0.47 3.32 -4.92
C ILE A 290 1.46 3.79 -5.98
N ASP A 291 1.35 3.29 -7.21
CA ASP A 291 2.22 3.70 -8.31
C ASP A 291 2.03 5.17 -8.70
N ASN A 292 0.79 5.65 -8.67
CA ASN A 292 0.50 7.06 -8.92
C ASN A 292 1.03 7.96 -7.80
N ALA A 293 0.98 7.50 -6.54
CA ALA A 293 1.55 8.22 -5.40
C ALA A 293 3.09 8.32 -5.51
N LYS A 294 3.78 7.19 -5.77
CA LYS A 294 5.23 7.16 -6.00
C LYS A 294 5.65 8.08 -7.15
N LYS A 295 4.96 8.04 -8.28
CA LYS A 295 5.19 8.95 -9.42
C LYS A 295 5.02 10.43 -9.05
N THR A 296 4.03 10.76 -8.23
CA THR A 296 3.75 12.14 -7.81
C THR A 296 4.84 12.66 -6.87
N ILE A 297 5.32 11.83 -5.93
CA ILE A 297 6.41 12.17 -5.01
C ILE A 297 7.70 12.43 -5.80
N ILE A 298 8.07 11.53 -6.71
CA ILE A 298 9.25 11.68 -7.57
C ILE A 298 9.15 12.95 -8.42
N LYS A 299 7.97 13.25 -8.99
CA LYS A 299 7.75 14.48 -9.77
C LYS A 299 7.97 15.75 -8.94
N LYS A 300 7.52 15.78 -7.68
CA LYS A 300 7.68 16.94 -6.79
C LYS A 300 9.12 17.13 -6.32
N LEU A 301 9.81 16.05 -5.94
CA LEU A 301 11.22 16.10 -5.57
C LEU A 301 12.09 16.64 -6.72
N ASN A 302 11.75 16.27 -7.96
CA ASN A 302 12.44 16.76 -9.16
C ASN A 302 12.06 18.21 -9.53
N ALA A 303 10.82 18.65 -9.26
CA ALA A 303 10.40 20.04 -9.48
C ALA A 303 11.10 21.01 -8.54
N ASN A 304 11.30 20.62 -7.27
CA ASN A 304 12.04 21.42 -6.30
C ASN A 304 13.53 21.55 -6.66
N LYS A 305 14.13 20.53 -7.31
CA LYS A 305 15.49 20.65 -7.87
C LYS A 305 15.60 21.69 -8.98
N LYS A 306 14.57 21.86 -9.82
CA LYS A 306 14.58 22.87 -10.91
C LYS A 306 14.40 24.31 -10.38
N ASN A 307 13.60 24.50 -9.34
CA ASN A 307 13.36 25.84 -8.77
C ASN A 307 14.58 26.39 -8.00
N ASN A 308 15.44 25.52 -7.46
CA ASN A 308 16.67 25.95 -6.79
C ASN A 308 17.81 26.33 -7.76
N VAL A 309 17.78 25.87 -9.01
CA VAL A 309 18.75 26.28 -10.04
C VAL A 309 18.41 27.66 -10.62
N LEU A 310 17.14 28.04 -10.62
CA LEU A 310 16.67 29.34 -11.15
C LEU A 310 16.67 30.49 -10.12
N LYS A 311 16.79 30.19 -8.82
CA LYS A 311 16.79 31.22 -7.77
C LYS A 311 18.16 31.85 -7.47
N ASN A 312 19.25 31.38 -8.09
CA ASN A 312 20.60 31.90 -7.83
C ASN A 312 21.02 33.09 -8.71
N LYS A 313 20.08 33.94 -9.17
CA LYS A 313 20.46 35.11 -9.99
C LYS A 313 19.93 36.47 -9.57
N PHE A 314 19.09 36.61 -8.54
CA PHE A 314 18.64 37.94 -8.13
C PHE A 314 18.39 38.07 -6.62
N LEU A 315 18.95 39.15 -6.08
CA LEU A 315 18.60 39.93 -4.88
C LEU A 315 19.38 39.66 -3.56
N ASN A 316 20.34 40.57 -3.31
CA ASN A 316 20.59 41.28 -2.04
C ASN A 316 19.59 42.46 -1.96
N LYS A 317 19.14 43.08 -0.86
CA LYS A 317 19.24 43.07 0.63
C LYS A 317 17.95 43.82 1.10
N GLU A 318 17.36 43.69 2.29
CA GLU A 318 17.88 44.06 3.60
C GLU A 318 17.18 43.32 4.78
N ASN A 319 18.02 42.93 5.75
CA ASN A 319 17.85 42.74 7.19
C ASN A 319 16.51 42.30 7.81
N ASN A 320 16.44 40.99 8.14
CA ASN A 320 16.32 40.56 9.53
C ASN A 320 16.81 39.10 9.70
N ILE A 321 17.67 38.87 10.69
CA ILE A 321 18.43 37.63 10.99
C ILE A 321 19.24 37.14 9.79
N SER A 322 20.56 37.41 9.77
CA SER A 322 21.38 37.30 8.56
C SER A 322 21.25 35.94 7.85
N ASP A 323 20.69 35.96 6.65
CA ASP A 323 20.60 34.84 5.72
C ASP A 323 21.92 34.08 5.59
N THR A 324 23.08 34.72 5.78
CA THR A 324 24.40 34.08 5.79
C THR A 324 24.59 32.99 6.86
N LYS A 325 23.96 33.08 8.04
CA LYS A 325 24.06 32.05 9.10
C LYS A 325 23.14 30.86 8.82
N ILE A 326 21.91 31.13 8.37
CA ILE A 326 20.96 30.10 7.93
C ILE A 326 21.48 29.45 6.64
N ASN A 327 22.01 30.21 5.70
CA ASN A 327 22.62 29.74 4.46
C ASN A 327 23.93 28.98 4.71
N LYS A 328 24.75 29.31 5.72
CA LYS A 328 25.92 28.47 6.08
C LYS A 328 25.49 27.10 6.61
N VAL A 329 24.43 27.02 7.41
CA VAL A 329 23.85 25.75 7.88
C VAL A 329 23.18 24.99 6.74
N PHE A 330 22.44 25.67 5.86
CA PHE A 330 21.85 25.06 4.66
C PHE A 330 22.89 24.65 3.62
N MET A 331 23.99 25.40 3.47
CA MET A 331 25.12 25.06 2.59
C MET A 331 25.89 23.87 3.13
N SER A 332 26.17 23.78 4.44
CA SER A 332 26.84 22.59 5.01
C SER A 332 25.96 21.34 4.94
N ILE A 333 24.64 21.49 5.14
CA ILE A 333 23.67 20.40 4.93
C ILE A 333 23.59 20.03 3.45
N ASN A 334 23.56 20.99 2.53
CA ASN A 334 23.54 20.72 1.09
C ASN A 334 24.86 20.12 0.58
N GLU A 335 26.02 20.55 1.07
CA GLU A 335 27.33 19.99 0.72
C GLU A 335 27.50 18.58 1.28
N SER A 336 27.01 18.31 2.49
CA SER A 336 26.96 16.97 3.08
C SER A 336 26.04 16.05 2.27
N ILE A 337 24.84 16.52 1.92
CA ILE A 337 23.89 15.79 1.04
C ILE A 337 24.46 15.62 -0.37
N LEU A 338 25.17 16.60 -0.93
CA LEU A 338 25.82 16.51 -2.24
C LEU A 338 27.00 15.53 -2.21
N ASN A 339 27.77 15.48 -1.13
CA ASN A 339 28.83 14.49 -0.94
C ASN A 339 28.26 13.08 -0.76
N ASP A 340 27.16 12.91 -0.04
CA ASP A 340 26.47 11.62 0.09
C ASP A 340 25.80 11.19 -1.22
N LEU A 341 25.28 12.14 -2.00
CA LEU A 341 24.74 11.89 -3.34
C LEU A 341 25.84 11.55 -4.37
N LYS A 342 27.03 12.19 -4.28
CA LYS A 342 28.20 11.83 -5.10
C LYS A 342 28.75 10.44 -4.73
N LYS A 343 28.73 10.07 -3.44
CA LYS A 343 29.04 8.70 -2.97
C LYS A 343 27.99 7.68 -3.43
N LEU A 344 26.72 8.08 -3.52
CA LEU A 344 25.64 7.26 -4.08
C LEU A 344 25.81 7.02 -5.59
N ASP A 345 26.29 7.99 -6.38
CA ASP A 345 26.48 7.82 -7.83
C ASP A 345 27.55 6.75 -8.16
N HIS A 346 28.58 6.64 -7.32
CA HIS A 346 29.59 5.59 -7.42
C HIS A 346 29.05 4.20 -7.03
N SER A 347 28.19 4.12 -6.00
CA SER A 347 27.59 2.86 -5.53
C SER A 347 26.43 2.38 -6.43
N PHE A 348 25.77 3.31 -7.11
CA PHE A 348 24.70 3.03 -8.07
C PHE A 348 25.24 2.51 -9.41
N ASN A 349 26.36 3.04 -9.89
CA ASN A 349 27.01 2.53 -11.11
C ASN A 349 27.64 1.12 -10.92
N SER A 350 28.16 0.80 -9.74
CA SER A 350 28.67 -0.54 -9.42
C SER A 350 27.55 -1.58 -9.25
N THR A 351 26.49 -1.20 -8.52
CA THR A 351 25.20 -1.90 -8.44
C THR A 351 24.65 -2.26 -9.81
N LYS A 352 24.64 -1.28 -10.71
CA LYS A 352 24.09 -1.42 -12.07
C LYS A 352 24.90 -2.40 -12.91
N LYS A 353 26.23 -2.38 -12.82
CA LYS A 353 27.11 -3.35 -13.50
C LYS A 353 26.84 -4.79 -13.03
N LEU A 354 26.50 -4.99 -11.76
CA LEU A 354 26.25 -6.32 -11.18
C LEU A 354 24.81 -6.82 -11.38
N ALA A 355 23.81 -5.93 -11.34
CA ALA A 355 22.39 -6.31 -11.41
C ALA A 355 21.92 -6.65 -12.84
N ILE A 356 22.44 -5.96 -13.87
CA ILE A 356 21.98 -6.14 -15.26
C ILE A 356 22.16 -7.58 -15.76
N PRO A 357 23.32 -8.25 -15.59
CA PRO A 357 23.49 -9.65 -15.99
C PRO A 357 22.51 -10.59 -15.30
N ILE A 358 22.23 -10.38 -14.00
CA ILE A 358 21.31 -11.21 -13.21
C ILE A 358 19.86 -11.02 -13.67
N LEU A 359 19.44 -9.77 -13.88
CA LEU A 359 18.11 -9.43 -14.38
C LEU A 359 17.89 -9.93 -15.82
N ASN A 360 18.92 -9.90 -16.66
CA ASN A 360 18.92 -10.51 -17.99
C ASN A 360 18.77 -12.05 -17.91
N LYS A 361 19.56 -12.71 -17.04
CA LYS A 361 19.51 -14.17 -16.84
C LYS A 361 18.14 -14.64 -16.34
N LYS A 362 17.49 -13.86 -15.47
CA LYS A 362 16.13 -14.13 -14.98
C LYS A 362 15.01 -13.75 -15.96
N GLY A 363 15.35 -13.22 -17.13
CA GLY A 363 14.36 -12.80 -18.12
C GLY A 363 13.47 -11.64 -17.66
N ILE A 364 13.87 -10.86 -16.65
CA ILE A 364 13.04 -9.76 -16.13
C ILE A 364 12.82 -8.69 -17.20
N PHE A 365 13.80 -8.45 -18.07
CA PHE A 365 13.64 -7.57 -19.23
C PHE A 365 12.79 -8.17 -20.37
N LYS A 366 12.46 -9.48 -20.31
CA LYS A 366 11.45 -10.07 -21.20
C LYS A 366 10.04 -9.61 -20.83
N ASP A 367 9.81 -9.23 -19.56
CA ASP A 367 8.63 -8.49 -19.15
C ASP A 367 8.88 -6.97 -19.34
N PRO A 368 8.22 -6.35 -20.33
CA PRO A 368 8.33 -4.94 -20.65
C PRO A 368 8.00 -4.01 -19.48
N TYR A 369 7.08 -4.42 -18.62
CA TYR A 369 6.65 -3.62 -17.48
C TYR A 369 7.80 -3.46 -16.49
N TRP A 370 8.47 -4.57 -16.16
CA TRP A 370 9.61 -4.56 -15.26
C TRP A 370 10.84 -3.92 -15.89
N GLY A 371 11.10 -4.18 -17.18
CA GLY A 371 12.17 -3.51 -17.92
C GLY A 371 12.04 -1.99 -17.87
N MET A 372 10.85 -1.46 -18.18
CA MET A 372 10.61 -0.01 -18.16
C MET A 372 10.67 0.60 -16.75
N ARG A 373 10.13 -0.08 -15.74
CA ARG A 373 10.21 0.38 -14.34
C ARG A 373 11.65 0.45 -13.85
N LEU A 374 12.42 -0.62 -14.08
CA LEU A 374 13.82 -0.70 -13.66
C LEU A 374 14.67 0.32 -14.41
N SER A 375 14.33 0.64 -15.67
CA SER A 375 15.02 1.71 -16.40
C SER A 375 14.85 3.08 -15.76
N GLY A 376 13.60 3.46 -15.45
CA GLY A 376 13.31 4.73 -14.80
C GLY A 376 13.94 4.84 -13.42
N LEU A 377 14.15 3.71 -12.74
CA LEU A 377 14.83 3.58 -11.46
C LEU A 377 16.37 3.69 -11.59
N PHE A 378 16.99 2.95 -12.52
CA PHE A 378 18.45 2.85 -12.63
C PHE A 378 19.12 4.01 -13.37
N TYR A 379 18.38 4.76 -14.18
CA TYR A 379 18.98 5.76 -15.07
C TYR A 379 18.42 7.16 -14.84
N GLY A 380 17.37 7.29 -14.04
CA GLY A 380 16.53 8.48 -14.07
C GLY A 380 15.90 8.69 -15.46
N ILE A 381 14.96 9.63 -15.57
CA ILE A 381 14.35 9.95 -16.88
C ILE A 381 15.33 10.77 -17.77
N ASN A 382 16.46 11.22 -17.22
CA ASN A 382 17.33 12.21 -17.84
C ASN A 382 18.56 11.62 -18.56
N ASP A 383 18.89 10.34 -18.37
CA ASP A 383 20.02 9.69 -19.07
C ASP A 383 19.52 8.94 -20.32
N LEU A 384 19.45 9.70 -21.40
CA LEU A 384 18.88 9.37 -22.70
C LEU A 384 19.45 8.08 -23.32
N ASP A 385 20.77 7.97 -23.38
CA ASP A 385 21.44 6.87 -24.07
C ASP A 385 21.25 5.55 -23.33
N LYS A 386 21.16 5.61 -22.01
CA LYS A 386 20.96 4.42 -21.19
C LYS A 386 19.50 3.98 -21.15
N LEU A 387 18.54 4.89 -21.25
CA LEU A 387 17.14 4.53 -21.44
C LEU A 387 16.93 3.85 -22.81
N LYS A 388 17.57 4.37 -23.87
CA LYS A 388 17.60 3.71 -25.19
C LYS A 388 18.13 2.28 -25.10
N LEU A 389 19.17 2.04 -24.30
CA LEU A 389 19.74 0.71 -24.08
C LEU A 389 18.73 -0.27 -23.46
N VAL A 390 17.98 0.13 -22.44
CA VAL A 390 17.01 -0.79 -21.81
C VAL A 390 15.77 -1.00 -22.68
N LEU A 391 15.32 0.02 -23.40
CA LEU A 391 14.19 -0.12 -24.31
C LEU A 391 14.51 -1.03 -25.52
N LYS A 392 15.79 -1.15 -25.90
CA LYS A 392 16.32 -2.19 -26.82
C LYS A 392 16.25 -3.61 -26.22
N LEU A 393 16.36 -3.77 -24.91
CA LEU A 393 16.28 -5.09 -24.24
C LEU A 393 14.85 -5.66 -24.21
N ILE A 394 13.84 -4.80 -24.27
CA ILE A 394 12.44 -5.22 -24.32
C ILE A 394 12.11 -5.69 -25.74
N LYS A 395 12.26 -6.99 -26.00
CA LYS A 395 11.99 -7.60 -27.33
C LYS A 395 10.51 -7.76 -27.66
N ASN A 396 9.61 -7.64 -26.68
CA ASN A 396 8.18 -7.84 -26.89
C ASN A 396 7.54 -6.60 -27.54
N ASN A 397 6.93 -6.81 -28.71
CA ASN A 397 6.29 -5.79 -29.54
C ASN A 397 4.76 -5.84 -29.48
N SER A 398 4.18 -6.28 -28.37
CA SER A 398 2.73 -6.18 -28.18
C SER A 398 2.29 -4.72 -28.19
N PHE A 399 1.06 -4.46 -28.63
CA PHE A 399 0.52 -3.12 -28.77
C PHE A 399 0.62 -2.29 -27.47
N SER A 400 0.28 -2.90 -26.32
CA SER A 400 0.37 -2.22 -25.03
C SER A 400 1.80 -1.82 -24.65
N ILE A 401 2.80 -2.55 -25.15
CA ILE A 401 4.20 -2.30 -24.85
C ILE A 401 4.72 -1.19 -25.73
N LEU A 402 4.46 -1.28 -27.04
CA LEU A 402 4.81 -0.23 -28.00
C LEU A 402 4.20 1.11 -27.58
N PHE A 403 2.93 1.13 -27.14
CA PHE A 403 2.28 2.34 -26.65
C PHE A 403 3.00 2.95 -25.44
N ARG A 404 3.39 2.10 -24.48
CA ARG A 404 4.14 2.54 -23.30
C ARG A 404 5.52 3.03 -23.69
N LYS A 405 6.27 2.26 -24.50
CA LYS A 405 7.58 2.68 -25.03
C LYS A 405 7.47 4.08 -25.61
N LEU A 406 6.47 4.32 -26.46
CA LEU A 406 6.28 5.59 -27.12
C LEU A 406 5.95 6.75 -26.18
N ILE A 407 5.07 6.57 -25.18
CA ILE A 407 4.80 7.60 -24.15
C ILE A 407 6.08 8.01 -23.40
N PHE A 408 6.97 7.07 -23.17
CA PHE A 408 8.23 7.35 -22.50
C PHE A 408 9.21 8.06 -23.43
N TYR A 409 9.35 7.56 -24.64
CA TYR A 409 10.24 8.10 -25.66
C TYR A 409 9.85 9.51 -26.12
N SER A 410 8.57 9.81 -26.25
CA SER A 410 8.12 11.12 -26.70
C SER A 410 8.41 12.26 -25.71
N LYS A 411 8.69 11.93 -24.44
CA LYS A 411 9.11 12.91 -23.43
C LYS A 411 10.58 13.31 -23.55
N ILE A 412 11.31 12.65 -24.45
CA ILE A 412 12.77 12.54 -24.43
C ILE A 412 13.37 13.16 -25.71
N LYS A 413 12.67 14.13 -26.32
CA LYS A 413 12.87 14.72 -27.67
C LYS A 413 12.41 13.83 -28.83
N HIS A 414 12.07 14.48 -29.95
CA HIS A 414 11.78 13.83 -31.22
C HIS A 414 13.06 13.20 -31.78
N ASP A 415 13.07 11.89 -31.83
CA ASP A 415 14.15 11.09 -32.39
C ASP A 415 13.51 10.12 -33.40
N GLU A 416 14.22 9.74 -34.46
CA GLU A 416 13.76 8.82 -35.52
C GLU A 416 13.23 7.49 -34.96
N GLY A 417 13.70 7.10 -33.77
CA GLY A 417 13.21 5.92 -33.05
C GLY A 417 11.72 6.00 -32.66
N ASN A 418 11.17 7.20 -32.47
CA ASN A 418 9.78 7.40 -32.09
C ASN A 418 8.85 7.05 -33.27
N ASP A 419 9.24 7.45 -34.48
CA ASP A 419 8.49 7.17 -35.71
C ASP A 419 8.43 5.67 -35.98
N LYS A 420 9.58 4.97 -35.87
CA LYS A 420 9.63 3.51 -36.03
C LYS A 420 8.74 2.77 -35.04
N ILE A 421 8.73 3.19 -33.76
CA ILE A 421 7.88 2.57 -32.73
C ILE A 421 6.40 2.85 -33.02
N TYR A 422 6.10 4.05 -33.48
CA TYR A 422 4.76 4.47 -33.83
C TYR A 422 4.22 3.74 -35.07
N ASP A 423 5.03 3.51 -36.10
CA ASP A 423 4.65 2.71 -37.27
C ASP A 423 4.39 1.25 -36.87
N LEU A 424 5.20 0.69 -35.97
CA LEU A 424 4.96 -0.62 -35.37
C LEU A 424 3.66 -0.65 -34.55
N LEU A 425 3.35 0.42 -33.83
CA LEU A 425 2.10 0.58 -33.07
C LEU A 425 0.89 0.53 -34.01
N ILE A 426 0.96 1.24 -35.15
CA ILE A 426 -0.08 1.21 -36.20
C ILE A 426 -0.23 -0.20 -36.75
N LYS A 427 0.88 -0.87 -37.11
CA LYS A 427 0.88 -2.22 -37.68
C LYS A 427 0.28 -3.26 -36.73
N LYS A 428 0.48 -3.08 -35.42
CA LYS A 428 -0.03 -3.98 -34.36
C LYS A 428 -1.39 -3.56 -33.79
N ASN A 429 -2.03 -2.53 -34.35
CA ASN A 429 -3.34 -2.08 -33.92
C ASN A 429 -4.40 -3.14 -34.23
N ASN A 430 -5.07 -3.65 -33.19
CA ASN A 430 -6.23 -4.56 -33.34
C ASN A 430 -7.51 -3.84 -33.81
N ARG A 431 -7.41 -2.53 -34.10
CA ARG A 431 -8.48 -1.66 -34.64
C ARG A 431 -9.65 -1.41 -33.69
N ASP A 432 -9.55 -1.84 -32.44
CA ASP A 432 -10.54 -1.48 -31.42
C ASP A 432 -10.50 0.03 -31.11
N PHE A 433 -11.58 0.54 -30.53
CA PHE A 433 -11.73 1.97 -30.24
C PHE A 433 -10.62 2.52 -29.32
N LEU A 434 -10.26 1.80 -28.25
CA LEU A 434 -9.23 2.21 -27.29
C LEU A 434 -7.84 2.19 -27.92
N SER A 435 -7.56 1.22 -28.79
CA SER A 435 -6.30 1.12 -29.52
C SER A 435 -6.18 2.24 -30.55
N ASN A 436 -7.25 2.59 -31.26
CA ASN A 436 -7.28 3.77 -32.13
C ASN A 436 -7.06 5.07 -31.33
N LEU A 437 -7.70 5.23 -30.16
CA LEU A 437 -7.48 6.38 -29.28
C LEU A 437 -6.03 6.50 -28.80
N LYS A 438 -5.40 5.38 -28.45
CA LYS A 438 -3.98 5.37 -28.05
C LYS A 438 -3.06 5.81 -29.19
N ILE A 439 -3.35 5.38 -30.42
CA ILE A 439 -2.60 5.83 -31.60
C ILE A 439 -2.83 7.32 -31.85
N LEU A 440 -4.07 7.80 -31.72
CA LEU A 440 -4.39 9.23 -31.85
C LEU A 440 -3.60 10.06 -30.84
N PHE A 441 -3.58 9.63 -29.58
CA PHE A 441 -2.80 10.26 -28.52
C PHE A 441 -1.31 10.30 -28.87
N CYS A 442 -0.77 9.19 -29.37
CA CYS A 442 0.63 9.12 -29.81
C CYS A 442 0.94 9.99 -31.02
N ALA A 443 0.03 10.08 -32.00
CA ALA A 443 0.19 10.95 -33.17
C ALA A 443 0.37 12.41 -32.74
N LYS A 444 -0.49 12.88 -31.82
CA LYS A 444 -0.40 14.25 -31.30
C LYS A 444 0.87 14.48 -30.49
N LEU A 445 1.23 13.49 -29.68
CA LEU A 445 2.42 13.52 -28.84
C LEU A 445 3.74 13.53 -29.64
N LEU A 446 3.69 13.09 -30.90
CA LEU A 446 4.78 13.14 -31.87
C LEU A 446 4.61 14.26 -32.91
N GLU A 447 3.69 15.20 -32.69
CA GLU A 447 3.45 16.35 -33.58
C GLU A 447 3.16 15.92 -35.05
N LYS A 448 2.60 14.72 -35.24
CA LYS A 448 2.18 14.22 -36.56
C LYS A 448 0.79 14.75 -36.90
N ASP A 449 0.68 16.06 -37.12
CA ASP A 449 -0.61 16.74 -37.22
C ASP A 449 -1.51 16.25 -38.37
N SER A 450 -0.94 15.86 -39.52
CA SER A 450 -1.69 15.29 -40.65
C SER A 450 -2.32 13.93 -40.29
N GLU A 451 -1.54 13.04 -39.68
CA GLU A 451 -2.02 11.73 -39.24
C GLU A 451 -3.00 11.83 -38.08
N TYR A 452 -2.70 12.72 -37.12
CA TYR A 452 -3.60 13.01 -36.01
C TYR A 452 -4.96 13.45 -36.56
N SER A 453 -5.00 14.41 -37.49
CA SER A 453 -6.23 14.87 -38.15
C SER A 453 -6.98 13.76 -38.86
N ASN A 454 -6.28 12.94 -39.67
CA ASN A 454 -6.88 11.83 -40.41
C ASN A 454 -7.46 10.76 -39.46
N LYS A 455 -6.70 10.36 -38.44
CA LYS A 455 -7.14 9.33 -37.47
C LYS A 455 -8.26 9.84 -36.58
N LYS A 456 -8.22 11.12 -36.19
CA LYS A 456 -9.28 11.78 -35.41
C LYS A 456 -10.62 11.68 -36.14
N ASN A 457 -10.67 12.08 -37.41
CA ASN A 457 -11.89 12.02 -38.22
C ASN A 457 -12.40 10.58 -38.39
N LYS A 458 -11.47 9.62 -38.58
CA LYS A 458 -11.79 8.19 -38.65
C LYS A 458 -12.32 7.62 -37.33
N ILE A 459 -11.84 8.10 -36.18
CA ILE A 459 -12.35 7.67 -34.86
C ILE A 459 -13.72 8.29 -34.61
N ILE A 460 -13.92 9.57 -34.95
CA ILE A 460 -15.20 10.26 -34.77
C ILE A 460 -16.32 9.54 -35.53
N SER A 461 -16.09 9.13 -36.78
CA SER A 461 -17.05 8.38 -37.60
C SER A 461 -17.34 6.96 -37.09
N LYS A 462 -16.53 6.44 -36.15
CA LYS A 462 -16.70 5.10 -35.57
C LYS A 462 -17.28 5.11 -34.15
N ILE A 463 -17.62 6.28 -33.61
CA ILE A 463 -18.26 6.39 -32.31
C ILE A 463 -19.65 5.76 -32.39
N ILE A 464 -19.91 4.77 -31.55
CA ILE A 464 -21.22 4.10 -31.51
C ILE A 464 -22.06 4.50 -30.29
N ASN A 465 -21.46 5.11 -29.28
CA ASN A 465 -22.14 5.48 -28.02
C ASN A 465 -21.49 6.70 -27.32
N SER A 466 -22.19 7.21 -26.29
CA SER A 466 -21.78 8.36 -25.48
C SER A 466 -20.47 8.13 -24.73
N ASP A 467 -20.20 6.93 -24.23
CA ASP A 467 -18.97 6.63 -23.49
C ASP A 467 -17.73 6.80 -24.37
N GLN A 468 -17.77 6.30 -25.60
CA GLN A 468 -16.72 6.48 -26.58
C GLN A 468 -16.52 7.96 -26.92
N ALA A 469 -17.62 8.68 -27.13
CA ALA A 469 -17.59 10.13 -27.37
C ALA A 469 -16.91 10.86 -26.20
N ILE A 470 -17.27 10.55 -24.95
CA ILE A 470 -16.68 11.14 -23.73
C ILE A 470 -15.19 10.89 -23.65
N VAL A 471 -14.73 9.66 -23.89
CA VAL A 471 -13.30 9.32 -23.81
C VAL A 471 -12.50 10.03 -24.90
N LEU A 472 -13.04 10.10 -26.12
CA LEU A 472 -12.41 10.87 -27.20
C LEU A 472 -12.35 12.36 -26.86
N SER A 473 -13.47 12.94 -26.41
CA SER A 473 -13.58 14.35 -26.02
C SER A 473 -12.56 14.72 -24.94
N LYS A 474 -12.43 13.90 -23.89
CA LYS A 474 -11.42 14.10 -22.83
C LYS A 474 -9.99 14.03 -23.38
N THR A 475 -9.76 13.21 -24.40
CA THR A 475 -8.43 13.05 -25.04
C THR A 475 -8.09 14.29 -25.87
N ILE A 476 -9.01 14.77 -26.70
CA ILE A 476 -8.82 15.96 -27.54
C ILE A 476 -8.71 17.21 -26.66
N LEU A 477 -9.65 17.39 -25.72
CA LEU A 477 -9.69 18.55 -24.82
C LEU A 477 -8.39 18.74 -24.02
N LYS A 478 -7.75 17.63 -23.62
CA LYS A 478 -6.49 17.66 -22.88
C LYS A 478 -5.32 18.14 -23.75
N ASN A 479 -5.39 17.92 -25.06
CA ASN A 479 -4.33 18.25 -26.01
C ASN A 479 -4.53 19.66 -26.58
N ASP A 480 -5.72 19.94 -27.13
CA ASP A 480 -6.06 21.22 -27.72
C ASP A 480 -7.55 21.53 -27.48
N PHE A 481 -7.78 22.62 -26.75
CA PHE A 481 -9.11 23.07 -26.40
C PHE A 481 -9.86 23.67 -27.60
N ASN A 482 -9.19 24.48 -28.42
CA ASN A 482 -9.86 25.16 -29.53
C ASN A 482 -10.31 24.14 -30.57
N GLU A 483 -9.41 23.20 -30.88
CA GLU A 483 -9.71 22.08 -31.77
C GLU A 483 -10.94 21.28 -31.30
N TYR A 484 -11.05 21.01 -29.99
CA TYR A 484 -12.19 20.29 -29.45
C TYR A 484 -13.53 21.00 -29.74
N PHE A 485 -13.58 22.32 -29.54
CA PHE A 485 -14.79 23.10 -29.80
C PHE A 485 -15.11 23.22 -31.28
N ASP A 486 -14.10 23.37 -32.13
CA ASP A 486 -14.29 23.36 -33.59
C ASP A 486 -14.89 22.03 -34.06
N ILE A 487 -14.43 20.91 -33.49
CA ILE A 487 -14.99 19.59 -33.79
C ILE A 487 -16.42 19.48 -33.31
N ILE A 488 -16.74 19.88 -32.07
CA ILE A 488 -18.11 19.82 -31.57
C ILE A 488 -19.05 20.70 -32.39
N LYS A 489 -18.59 21.88 -32.80
CA LYS A 489 -19.38 22.83 -33.60
C LYS A 489 -19.68 22.27 -34.99
N ASN A 490 -18.68 21.66 -35.63
CA ASN A 490 -18.75 21.31 -37.05
C ASN A 490 -19.11 19.83 -37.30
N ASN A 491 -18.96 18.93 -36.33
CA ASN A 491 -19.17 17.50 -36.51
C ASN A 491 -20.53 17.02 -35.98
N LYS A 492 -21.52 16.91 -36.87
CA LYS A 492 -22.88 16.43 -36.54
C LYS A 492 -22.91 15.05 -35.87
N HIS A 493 -21.99 14.16 -36.25
CA HIS A 493 -21.94 12.79 -35.72
C HIS A 493 -21.51 12.77 -34.24
N LEU A 494 -20.44 13.49 -33.88
CA LEU A 494 -20.02 13.60 -32.48
C LEU A 494 -21.09 14.32 -31.64
N LYS A 495 -21.71 15.37 -32.19
CA LYS A 495 -22.76 16.14 -31.51
C LYS A 495 -23.99 15.29 -31.14
N LYS A 496 -24.29 14.23 -31.91
CA LYS A 496 -25.35 13.25 -31.56
C LYS A 496 -25.12 12.57 -30.20
N TYR A 497 -23.86 12.41 -29.78
CA TYR A 497 -23.48 11.68 -28.57
C TYR A 497 -23.00 12.59 -27.43
N ILE A 498 -22.72 13.87 -27.70
CA ILE A 498 -22.31 14.87 -26.71
C ILE A 498 -23.47 15.83 -26.47
N THR A 499 -24.35 15.46 -25.53
CA THR A 499 -25.36 16.39 -25.00
C THR A 499 -24.70 17.50 -24.19
N ASP A 500 -25.46 18.56 -23.91
CA ASP A 500 -24.97 19.67 -23.06
C ASP A 500 -24.55 19.17 -21.66
N ASP A 501 -25.26 18.19 -21.10
CA ASP A 501 -24.92 17.56 -19.82
C ASP A 501 -23.56 16.84 -19.89
N VAL A 502 -23.34 16.09 -20.96
CA VAL A 502 -22.09 15.36 -21.19
C VAL A 502 -20.93 16.33 -21.40
N LEU A 503 -21.14 17.40 -22.17
CA LEU A 503 -20.16 18.46 -22.37
C LEU A 503 -19.80 19.12 -21.03
N THR A 504 -20.80 19.43 -20.22
CA THR A 504 -20.62 20.03 -18.90
C THR A 504 -19.82 19.11 -17.99
N GLU A 505 -20.11 17.80 -17.98
CA GLU A 505 -19.34 16.83 -17.21
C GLU A 505 -17.87 16.75 -17.68
N ILE A 506 -17.63 16.76 -18.99
CA ILE A 506 -16.28 16.76 -19.56
C ILE A 506 -15.51 17.99 -19.08
N LEU A 507 -16.13 19.17 -19.12
CA LEU A 507 -15.53 20.44 -18.69
C LEU A 507 -15.26 20.49 -17.18
N ILE A 508 -16.19 20.05 -16.33
CA ILE A 508 -15.98 19.99 -14.87
C ILE A 508 -14.78 19.12 -14.49
N ASN A 509 -14.57 18.04 -15.25
CA ASN A 509 -13.48 17.09 -15.06
C ASN A 509 -12.15 17.56 -15.67
N SER A 510 -12.17 18.61 -16.50
CA SER A 510 -10.95 19.26 -16.98
C SER A 510 -10.31 20.09 -15.84
N GLY A 511 -8.99 20.21 -15.84
CA GLY A 511 -8.28 20.93 -14.77
C GLY A 511 -8.64 22.41 -14.76
N ASP A 512 -8.64 23.04 -13.57
CA ASP A 512 -9.06 24.44 -13.39
C ASP A 512 -8.25 25.41 -14.27
N ASP A 513 -6.96 25.12 -14.51
CA ASP A 513 -6.08 25.92 -15.38
C ASP A 513 -6.55 25.99 -16.84
N LEU A 514 -7.25 24.95 -17.32
CA LEU A 514 -7.82 24.95 -18.68
C LEU A 514 -9.04 25.85 -18.74
N LEU A 515 -9.91 25.83 -17.74
CA LEU A 515 -11.17 26.58 -17.74
C LEU A 515 -10.97 28.11 -17.66
N LEU A 516 -9.84 28.56 -17.11
CA LEU A 516 -9.53 29.98 -16.89
C LEU A 516 -8.87 30.68 -18.09
N LYS A 517 -8.59 30.00 -19.21
CA LYS A 517 -8.02 30.69 -20.39
C LYS A 517 -9.08 31.61 -21.04
N SER A 518 -8.70 32.84 -21.34
CA SER A 518 -9.61 33.94 -21.75
C SER A 518 -10.58 33.62 -22.88
N LYS A 519 -10.16 32.90 -23.93
CA LYS A 519 -11.03 32.49 -25.05
C LYS A 519 -12.15 31.53 -24.64
N ILE A 520 -11.89 30.71 -23.63
CA ILE A 520 -12.79 29.67 -23.11
C ILE A 520 -13.90 30.31 -22.31
N PHE A 521 -13.54 31.27 -21.47
CA PHE A 521 -14.48 32.06 -20.70
C PHE A 521 -15.52 32.73 -21.61
N TYR A 522 -15.12 33.27 -22.77
CA TYR A 522 -16.04 33.92 -23.71
C TYR A 522 -16.98 32.93 -24.41
N LEU A 523 -16.47 31.77 -24.84
CA LEU A 523 -17.29 30.69 -25.39
C LEU A 523 -18.34 30.19 -24.39
N LEU A 524 -17.92 29.94 -23.15
CA LEU A 524 -18.83 29.49 -22.09
C LEU A 524 -19.83 30.57 -21.68
N LYS A 525 -19.47 31.87 -21.79
CA LYS A 525 -20.39 33.00 -21.53
C LYS A 525 -21.51 33.10 -22.56
N ASN A 526 -21.26 32.67 -23.80
CA ASN A 526 -22.24 32.69 -24.88
C ASN A 526 -23.10 31.43 -24.96
N ILE A 527 -22.73 30.36 -24.24
CA ILE A 527 -23.64 29.22 -24.06
C ILE A 527 -24.76 29.71 -23.15
N ASN A 528 -25.95 29.90 -23.73
CA ASN A 528 -27.14 30.25 -22.98
C ASN A 528 -27.52 29.06 -22.10
N PHE A 529 -26.92 28.98 -20.91
CA PHE A 529 -27.28 28.03 -19.86
C PHE A 529 -28.68 28.40 -19.33
N LYS A 530 -29.72 28.24 -20.16
CA LYS A 530 -31.13 28.21 -19.73
C LYS A 530 -31.37 27.13 -18.65
N PHE A 531 -30.38 26.28 -18.41
CA PHE A 531 -30.31 25.23 -17.41
C PHE A 531 -29.59 25.65 -16.12
N LYS A 532 -29.91 26.82 -15.55
CA LYS A 532 -29.59 27.14 -14.13
C LYS A 532 -30.10 26.07 -13.15
N LYS A 533 -30.84 25.04 -13.61
CA LYS A 533 -31.39 23.94 -12.83
C LYS A 533 -30.53 22.68 -12.69
N ASP A 534 -29.58 22.41 -13.59
CA ASP A 534 -28.68 21.26 -13.40
C ASP A 534 -27.47 21.59 -12.53
N ILE A 535 -27.12 20.66 -11.64
CA ILE A 535 -26.02 20.81 -10.70
C ILE A 535 -24.66 20.91 -11.39
N ASN A 536 -24.48 20.25 -12.55
CA ASN A 536 -23.23 20.33 -13.28
C ASN A 536 -23.04 21.72 -13.87
N SER A 537 -24.09 22.29 -14.46
CA SER A 537 -24.05 23.64 -14.99
C SER A 537 -23.66 24.64 -13.91
N LEU A 538 -24.25 24.53 -12.72
CA LEU A 538 -23.90 25.38 -11.58
C LEU A 538 -22.47 25.20 -11.09
N ILE A 539 -22.01 23.94 -10.96
CA ILE A 539 -20.61 23.65 -10.60
C ILE A 539 -19.67 24.27 -11.65
N LEU A 540 -19.99 24.15 -12.93
CA LEU A 540 -19.19 24.72 -14.00
C LEU A 540 -19.17 26.25 -13.92
N LEU A 541 -20.34 26.90 -13.83
CA LEU A 541 -20.48 28.36 -13.69
C LEU A 541 -19.67 28.90 -12.50
N PHE A 542 -19.73 28.23 -11.36
CA PHE A 542 -18.94 28.58 -10.18
C PHE A 542 -17.45 28.35 -10.42
N LYS A 543 -17.06 27.21 -11.02
CA LYS A 543 -15.65 26.94 -11.33
C LYS A 543 -15.06 27.92 -12.35
N ILE A 544 -15.85 28.53 -13.22
CA ILE A 544 -15.35 29.54 -14.17
C ILE A 544 -15.51 30.97 -13.66
N GLY A 545 -16.04 31.17 -12.45
CA GLY A 545 -16.22 32.49 -11.84
C GLY A 545 -17.31 33.34 -12.47
N GLN A 546 -18.29 32.74 -13.16
CA GLN A 546 -19.44 33.45 -13.71
C GLN A 546 -20.52 33.74 -12.66
N ILE A 547 -20.60 32.90 -11.63
CA ILE A 547 -21.39 33.14 -10.42
C ILE A 547 -20.42 33.14 -9.25
N ASP A 548 -20.63 34.04 -8.30
CA ASP A 548 -19.85 34.06 -7.07
C ASP A 548 -20.25 32.91 -6.13
N GLU A 549 -19.53 32.81 -5.03
CA GLU A 549 -19.77 31.76 -4.05
C GLU A 549 -21.15 31.91 -3.38
N ASP A 550 -21.63 33.13 -3.17
CA ASP A 550 -22.89 33.39 -2.49
C ASP A 550 -24.09 33.04 -3.37
N GLU A 551 -24.07 33.39 -4.66
CA GLU A 551 -25.08 32.96 -5.65
C GLU A 551 -25.06 31.43 -5.78
N PHE A 552 -23.88 30.81 -5.89
CA PHE A 552 -23.74 29.36 -5.94
C PHE A 552 -24.34 28.70 -4.70
N MET A 553 -23.98 29.17 -3.51
CA MET A 553 -24.46 28.62 -2.23
C MET A 553 -25.95 28.84 -2.01
N ASN A 554 -26.49 29.99 -2.40
CA ASN A 554 -27.92 30.25 -2.39
C ASN A 554 -28.67 29.23 -3.26
N TYR A 555 -28.12 28.90 -4.43
CA TYR A 555 -28.70 27.88 -5.29
C TYR A 555 -28.66 26.49 -4.67
N ILE A 556 -27.48 26.04 -4.21
CA ILE A 556 -27.31 24.71 -3.59
C ILE A 556 -28.25 24.56 -2.38
N THR A 557 -28.37 25.61 -1.57
CA THR A 557 -29.20 25.64 -0.37
C THR A 557 -30.69 25.58 -0.69
N LYS A 558 -31.16 26.29 -1.72
CA LYS A 558 -32.58 26.28 -2.12
C LYS A 558 -33.00 24.97 -2.78
N ASN A 559 -32.16 24.41 -3.66
CA ASN A 559 -32.61 23.36 -4.59
C ASN A 559 -32.04 21.97 -4.31
N ILE A 560 -30.85 21.87 -3.71
CA ILE A 560 -30.08 20.60 -3.66
C ILE A 560 -29.93 20.07 -2.23
N ILE A 561 -30.23 20.89 -1.22
CA ILE A 561 -29.95 20.64 0.19
C ILE A 561 -30.65 19.39 0.79
N LYS A 562 -31.54 18.73 0.03
CA LYS A 562 -32.24 17.50 0.42
C LYS A 562 -31.60 16.22 -0.14
N SER A 563 -30.65 16.32 -1.08
CA SER A 563 -30.01 15.14 -1.70
C SER A 563 -28.55 15.00 -1.30
N TYR A 564 -28.26 13.98 -0.51
CA TYR A 564 -26.89 13.65 -0.08
C TYR A 564 -25.94 13.44 -1.28
N TYR A 565 -26.38 12.69 -2.30
CA TYR A 565 -25.55 12.37 -3.46
C TYR A 565 -25.11 13.63 -4.22
N LEU A 566 -26.05 14.57 -4.40
CA LEU A 566 -25.79 15.83 -5.07
C LEU A 566 -24.84 16.73 -4.27
N ILE A 567 -24.99 16.79 -2.93
CA ILE A 567 -24.04 17.52 -2.07
C ILE A 567 -22.64 16.89 -2.14
N GLY A 568 -22.54 15.56 -2.15
CA GLY A 568 -21.27 14.86 -2.34
C GLY A 568 -20.61 15.20 -3.68
N LYS A 569 -21.39 15.26 -4.76
CA LYS A 569 -20.93 15.67 -6.09
C LYS A 569 -20.40 17.11 -6.09
N VAL A 570 -21.10 18.05 -5.46
CA VAL A 570 -20.66 19.44 -5.29
C VAL A 570 -19.32 19.48 -4.56
N LEU A 571 -19.26 18.90 -3.36
CA LEU A 571 -18.06 18.87 -2.54
C LEU A 571 -16.86 18.31 -3.31
N LEU A 572 -17.01 17.19 -4.02
CA LEU A 572 -15.91 16.58 -4.78
C LEU A 572 -15.37 17.48 -5.89
N LYS A 573 -16.20 18.36 -6.47
CA LYS A 573 -15.86 19.15 -7.66
C LYS A 573 -15.51 20.61 -7.35
N THR A 574 -15.91 21.14 -6.19
CA THR A 574 -15.75 22.56 -5.86
C THR A 574 -14.98 22.84 -4.58
N TYR A 575 -14.54 21.83 -3.81
CA TYR A 575 -13.91 22.04 -2.49
C TYR A 575 -12.66 22.93 -2.49
N THR A 576 -11.97 23.07 -3.62
CA THR A 576 -10.77 23.92 -3.77
C THR A 576 -11.12 25.40 -3.92
N LYS A 577 -12.37 25.73 -4.28
CA LYS A 577 -12.85 27.08 -4.55
C LYS A 577 -13.83 27.62 -3.51
N LEU A 578 -14.42 26.75 -2.70
CA LEU A 578 -15.31 27.17 -1.61
C LEU A 578 -14.50 27.77 -0.46
N SER A 579 -15.01 28.86 0.12
CA SER A 579 -14.61 29.35 1.42
C SER A 579 -14.75 28.26 2.48
N LYS A 580 -13.95 28.38 3.54
CA LYS A 580 -13.97 27.43 4.66
C LYS A 580 -15.36 27.30 5.27
N ASN A 581 -16.10 28.41 5.40
CA ASN A 581 -17.42 28.43 6.04
C ASN A 581 -18.46 27.65 5.22
N ASN A 582 -18.53 27.89 3.91
CA ASN A 582 -19.48 27.21 3.04
C ASN A 582 -19.12 25.74 2.81
N LEU A 583 -17.83 25.41 2.75
CA LEU A 583 -17.37 24.02 2.77
C LEU A 583 -17.89 23.29 4.02
N LEU A 584 -17.65 23.86 5.20
CA LEU A 584 -18.11 23.28 6.47
C LEU A 584 -19.64 23.17 6.54
N PHE A 585 -20.38 24.15 6.00
CA PHE A 585 -21.84 24.11 5.91
C PHE A 585 -22.32 22.93 5.06
N LEU A 586 -21.84 22.78 3.82
CA LEU A 586 -22.23 21.69 2.93
C LEU A 586 -21.87 20.33 3.54
N MET A 587 -20.74 20.26 4.23
CA MET A 587 -20.32 19.05 4.93
C MET A 587 -21.21 18.70 6.12
N LYS A 588 -21.55 19.68 6.96
CA LYS A 588 -22.51 19.49 8.08
C LYS A 588 -23.84 19.03 7.52
N ARG A 589 -24.30 19.60 6.41
CA ARG A 589 -25.53 19.18 5.75
C ARG A 589 -25.46 17.76 5.20
N SER A 590 -24.40 17.42 4.48
CA SER A 590 -24.12 16.06 4.00
C SER A 590 -24.14 15.04 5.14
N SER A 591 -23.51 15.40 6.28
CA SER A 591 -23.50 14.60 7.50
C SER A 591 -24.90 14.42 8.10
N ASN A 592 -25.72 15.48 8.12
CA ASN A 592 -27.08 15.44 8.67
C ASN A 592 -28.04 14.60 7.83
N LEU A 593 -27.89 14.62 6.49
CA LEU A 593 -28.68 13.80 5.58
C LEU A 593 -28.32 12.30 5.68
N ARG A 594 -27.15 11.97 6.24
CA ARG A 594 -26.64 10.60 6.36
C ARG A 594 -26.08 10.34 7.75
N LYS A 595 -26.92 10.55 8.78
CA LYS A 595 -26.55 10.25 10.17
C LYS A 595 -26.05 8.80 10.27
N ASN A 596 -24.92 8.61 10.94
CA ASN A 596 -24.32 7.30 11.25
C ASN A 596 -23.83 6.48 10.05
N ASN A 597 -23.47 7.10 8.92
CA ASN A 597 -22.83 6.40 7.80
C ASN A 597 -21.30 6.61 7.79
N ASN A 598 -20.55 5.59 8.17
CA ASN A 598 -19.08 5.59 8.21
C ASN A 598 -18.43 5.97 6.86
N GLN A 599 -19.00 5.56 5.72
CA GLN A 599 -18.48 5.92 4.40
C GLN A 599 -18.64 7.42 4.12
N ASN A 600 -19.68 8.05 4.69
CA ASN A 600 -19.88 9.48 4.57
C ASN A 600 -18.84 10.25 5.38
N ASP A 601 -18.61 9.86 6.63
CA ASP A 601 -17.59 10.50 7.46
C ASP A 601 -16.17 10.32 6.88
N GLU A 602 -15.88 9.20 6.21
CA GLU A 602 -14.63 9.02 5.44
C GLU A 602 -14.53 9.99 4.25
N PHE A 603 -15.57 10.07 3.42
CA PHE A 603 -15.60 10.99 2.28
C PHE A 603 -15.41 12.44 2.75
N LEU A 604 -16.14 12.84 3.78
CA LEU A 604 -16.07 14.16 4.39
C LEU A 604 -14.70 14.45 5.00
N GLY A 605 -14.12 13.49 5.73
CA GLY A 605 -12.76 13.62 6.25
C GLY A 605 -11.74 13.83 5.12
N ASN A 606 -11.84 13.08 4.02
CA ASN A 606 -10.97 13.29 2.86
C ASN A 606 -11.14 14.67 2.23
N VAL A 607 -12.37 15.17 2.07
CA VAL A 607 -12.62 16.53 1.56
C VAL A 607 -11.95 17.58 2.44
N LEU A 608 -12.12 17.50 3.77
CA LEU A 608 -11.46 18.42 4.72
C LEU A 608 -9.94 18.35 4.64
N LEU A 609 -9.40 17.13 4.54
CA LEU A 609 -7.97 16.91 4.39
C LEU A 609 -7.43 17.59 3.13
N TYR A 610 -8.13 17.49 2.00
CA TYR A 610 -7.73 18.13 0.75
C TYR A 610 -7.94 19.66 0.74
N SER A 611 -8.86 20.17 1.55
CA SER A 611 -9.07 21.61 1.78
C SER A 611 -8.18 22.20 2.88
N ASN A 612 -7.18 21.46 3.37
CA ASN A 612 -6.30 21.87 4.49
C ASN A 612 -7.02 22.12 5.84
N ASN A 613 -8.21 21.55 6.07
CA ASN A 613 -8.97 21.65 7.32
C ASN A 613 -8.71 20.44 8.24
N TYR A 614 -7.48 20.34 8.73
CA TYR A 614 -6.95 19.13 9.36
C TYR A 614 -7.64 18.73 10.68
N SER A 615 -7.92 19.68 11.58
CA SER A 615 -8.58 19.41 12.87
C SER A 615 -9.96 18.77 12.68
N GLU A 616 -10.75 19.36 11.79
CA GLU A 616 -12.12 18.94 11.51
C GLU A 616 -12.12 17.61 10.76
N SER A 617 -11.09 17.37 9.93
CA SER A 617 -10.87 16.07 9.30
C SER A 617 -10.66 14.96 10.34
N MET A 618 -9.86 15.21 11.38
CA MET A 618 -9.62 14.24 12.45
C MET A 618 -10.88 13.96 13.26
N LYS A 619 -11.61 15.01 13.65
CA LYS A 619 -12.91 14.86 14.35
C LYS A 619 -13.91 14.02 13.55
N LYS A 620 -13.84 14.05 12.21
CA LYS A 620 -14.65 13.20 11.34
C LYS A 620 -14.20 11.75 11.33
N PHE A 621 -12.89 11.50 11.23
CA PHE A 621 -12.35 10.15 11.30
C PHE A 621 -12.56 9.48 12.67
N GLU A 622 -12.55 10.24 13.77
CA GLU A 622 -12.83 9.75 15.13
C GLU A 622 -14.24 9.21 15.32
N LYS A 623 -15.24 9.73 14.57
CA LYS A 623 -16.64 9.31 14.66
C LYS A 623 -16.93 7.95 14.01
N ILE A 624 -16.00 7.44 13.21
CA ILE A 624 -16.09 6.12 12.58
C ILE A 624 -15.86 5.06 13.67
N LYS A 625 -16.93 4.69 14.40
CA LYS A 625 -16.86 3.68 15.48
C LYS A 625 -16.50 2.30 14.92
N VAL A 626 -15.34 1.79 15.37
CA VAL A 626 -14.91 0.39 15.63
C VAL A 626 -14.96 -0.64 14.50
N ILE A 627 -15.76 -0.47 13.44
CA ILE A 627 -15.73 -1.40 12.30
C ILE A 627 -14.50 -1.06 11.46
N ASP A 628 -13.40 -1.67 11.90
CA ASP A 628 -12.05 -1.69 11.35
C ASP A 628 -11.14 -0.48 11.58
N LYS A 629 -10.69 -0.30 12.83
CA LYS A 629 -9.43 0.42 13.12
C LYS A 629 -8.28 -0.07 12.22
N ASN A 630 -8.29 -1.33 11.78
CA ASN A 630 -7.21 -1.92 10.99
C ASN A 630 -7.29 -1.56 9.48
N ILE A 631 -8.47 -1.69 8.85
CA ILE A 631 -8.65 -1.35 7.42
C ILE A 631 -8.59 0.16 7.20
N PHE A 632 -9.25 0.94 8.05
CA PHE A 632 -9.31 2.39 7.91
C PHE A 632 -7.97 3.06 8.23
N SER A 633 -7.20 2.54 9.19
CA SER A 633 -5.91 3.15 9.52
C SER A 633 -4.96 3.14 8.34
N TYR A 634 -4.97 2.15 7.45
CA TYR A 634 -4.01 2.12 6.34
C TYR A 634 -4.31 3.20 5.29
N ARG A 635 -5.55 3.31 4.79
CA ARG A 635 -5.92 4.37 3.83
C ARG A 635 -5.78 5.76 4.43
N LEU A 636 -6.19 5.93 5.69
CA LEU A 636 -6.04 7.18 6.42
C LEU A 636 -4.57 7.54 6.64
N LYS A 637 -3.73 6.61 7.13
CA LYS A 637 -2.28 6.80 7.28
C LYS A 637 -1.64 7.17 5.95
N HIS A 638 -1.98 6.48 4.85
CA HIS A 638 -1.46 6.80 3.53
C HIS A 638 -1.86 8.22 3.07
N GLN A 639 -3.11 8.63 3.26
CA GLN A 639 -3.55 9.99 2.93
C GLN A 639 -2.90 11.05 3.84
N MET A 640 -2.77 10.77 5.14
CA MET A 640 -2.05 11.62 6.08
C MET A 640 -0.59 11.78 5.70
N CYS A 641 0.13 10.69 5.37
CA CYS A 641 1.50 10.75 4.87
C CYS A 641 1.59 11.61 3.59
N LYS A 642 0.65 11.47 2.67
CA LYS A 642 0.58 12.29 1.45
C LYS A 642 0.34 13.76 1.76
N SER A 643 -0.42 14.08 2.81
CA SER A 643 -0.67 15.46 3.26
C SER A 643 0.51 16.05 4.04
N ILE A 644 1.19 15.26 4.89
CA ILE A 644 2.44 15.65 5.58
C ILE A 644 3.51 16.02 4.55
N ILE A 645 3.69 15.18 3.52
CA ILE A 645 4.65 15.44 2.41
C ILE A 645 4.29 16.72 1.63
N LYS A 646 3.03 17.14 1.65
CA LYS A 646 2.56 18.32 0.90
C LYS A 646 2.53 19.60 1.73
N ASN A 647 2.53 19.51 3.06
CA ASN A 647 2.21 20.64 3.94
C ASN A 647 2.91 20.49 5.31
N SER A 648 4.00 21.24 5.52
CA SER A 648 4.80 21.23 6.76
C SER A 648 4.02 21.70 7.99
N SER A 649 2.98 22.53 7.82
CA SER A 649 2.08 22.98 8.90
C SER A 649 1.29 21.81 9.50
N PHE A 650 0.99 20.79 8.71
CA PHE A 650 0.29 19.59 9.17
C PHE A 650 1.19 18.69 10.03
N GLU A 651 2.49 18.61 9.70
CA GLU A 651 3.49 17.95 10.55
C GLU A 651 3.58 18.62 11.93
N PHE A 652 3.62 19.96 11.96
CA PHE A 652 3.66 20.74 13.19
C PHE A 652 2.38 20.56 14.04
N TYR A 653 1.21 20.52 13.38
CA TYR A 653 -0.06 20.23 14.06
C TYR A 653 -0.06 18.84 14.74
N LEU A 654 0.41 17.80 14.05
CA LEU A 654 0.49 16.45 14.61
C LEU A 654 1.45 16.37 15.81
N LYS A 655 2.60 17.08 15.74
CA LYS A 655 3.54 17.20 16.87
C LYS A 655 2.88 17.84 18.11
N LYS A 656 2.06 18.88 17.90
CA LYS A 656 1.36 19.61 18.99
C LYS A 656 0.27 18.77 19.67
N GLN A 657 -0.36 17.83 18.95
CA GLN A 657 -1.47 17.00 19.48
C GLN A 657 -1.00 15.76 20.27
N ARG A 658 0.32 15.52 20.42
CA ARG A 658 0.89 14.34 21.11
C ARG A 658 0.27 13.00 20.65
N LEU A 659 -0.24 12.93 19.42
CA LEU A 659 -0.75 11.69 18.87
C LEU A 659 0.45 10.75 18.68
N PRO A 660 0.44 9.53 19.27
CA PRO A 660 1.58 8.62 19.22
C PRO A 660 1.69 8.04 17.81
N PHE A 661 2.37 8.77 16.93
CA PHE A 661 3.11 8.15 15.85
C PHE A 661 4.47 7.77 16.40
N ILE A 662 4.91 6.56 16.13
CA ILE A 662 6.29 6.13 16.43
C ILE A 662 7.20 7.07 15.64
N MET A 663 7.73 8.09 16.32
CA MET A 663 8.75 8.96 15.81
C MET A 663 10.10 8.38 16.23
N PHE A 664 10.99 8.25 15.24
CA PHE A 664 12.40 7.97 15.46
C PHE A 664 13.03 9.20 16.13
N GLU A 665 13.47 9.07 17.38
CA GLU A 665 14.45 9.98 17.96
C GLU A 665 15.84 9.53 17.51
N ASP A 666 16.38 10.18 16.48
CA ASP A 666 17.82 10.21 16.26
C ASP A 666 18.37 11.45 16.98
N GLN A 667 18.74 11.29 18.24
CA GLN A 667 19.67 12.23 18.89
C GLN A 667 21.09 11.76 18.59
N SER A 668 21.69 12.33 17.55
CA SER A 668 23.14 12.34 17.39
C SER A 668 23.57 13.63 16.70
N ILE A 669 23.60 14.73 17.45
CA ILE A 669 24.51 15.84 17.17
C ILE A 669 25.21 16.20 18.48
N PHE A 670 26.50 15.89 18.50
CA PHE A 670 27.51 16.37 19.44
C PHE A 670 27.40 17.90 19.58
N PHE A 671 27.26 18.40 20.81
CA PHE A 671 27.70 19.75 21.17
C PHE A 671 29.16 19.67 21.64
N PRO A 672 30.08 20.50 21.11
CA PRO A 672 31.42 20.58 21.67
C PRO A 672 31.38 21.38 22.98
N PHE A 673 32.20 20.91 23.92
CA PHE A 673 32.59 21.62 25.13
C PHE A 673 32.98 23.07 24.85
N LEU A 674 32.42 23.99 25.63
CA LEU A 674 33.13 25.17 26.12
C LEU A 674 32.87 25.24 27.62
N GLU A 675 33.97 25.21 28.37
CA GLU A 675 34.06 25.39 29.81
C GLU A 675 33.54 26.77 30.24
N GLY A 676 33.08 26.86 31.48
CA GLY A 676 32.61 28.09 32.10
C GLY A 676 31.99 27.81 33.47
N GLU A 677 32.88 27.69 34.44
CA GLU A 677 32.74 27.56 35.89
C GLU A 677 31.48 28.08 36.62
N ASN A 678 31.29 27.46 37.79
CA ASN A 678 30.81 27.99 39.07
C ASN A 678 29.35 27.75 39.52
N ASN A 679 29.32 26.89 40.55
CA ASN A 679 28.62 27.04 41.82
C ASN A 679 27.12 26.72 41.93
N SER A 680 26.92 25.52 42.49
CA SER A 680 26.34 25.32 43.82
C SER A 680 24.83 25.19 43.99
N ARG A 681 24.51 24.08 44.69
CA ARG A 681 23.52 23.94 45.77
C ARG A 681 22.02 23.80 45.44
N LEU A 682 21.58 22.58 45.79
CA LEU A 682 20.50 22.24 46.72
C LEU A 682 19.08 21.97 46.18
N LEU A 683 18.66 20.75 46.52
CA LEU A 683 17.34 20.10 46.56
C LEU A 683 16.78 19.52 45.26
#